data_AF-A0A0T0MLR5-F1
#
_entry.id   AF-A0A0T0MLR5-F1
#
_cell.length_a   1.000
_cell.length_b   1.000
_cell.length_c   1.000
_cell.angle_alpha   90.00
_cell.angle_beta   90.00
_cell.angle_gamma   90.00
#
_symmetry.space_group_name_H-M   'P 1'
#
loop_
_entity.id
_entity.type
_entity.pdbx_description
1 polymer ?
#
loop_
_entity_poly.entity_id
_entity_poly.type
_entity_poly.pdbx_seq_one_letter_code
_entity_poly.pdbx_strand_id
1 'polypeptide(L)'
;MPRPRSRGRVAIACTTALTVAAGLLVAPLAGAATAADPAYNYAEALQKSMYFYQAQRAGDLPADNPVSWRGDSALTDGADVGKDLTGGWYDAGDHVKFGLPMAFSSTMLAWGAIAAPQGYTKAGQLDELKGNLRWVNDYFVKAHTAPNELYVQVGDGEADHKWWGPAEVMTMARPSHKISASCPGSDVAGETAASLASAAIVFKTDDPTYSATLLSHAKQLYSFADTYRGKYSDCVTAAASYYKSWSGYQDELVWGAYWLYKATGDATYLAKAEAEYQKLSVENQTTTRSYKWTVAWDDKTYAMYPLLAMETGKQQYVDDANRWLDYWTVGVNGQRIPYSPGGQAVLDSWGSLRYAANTSFVALVYSDWLTDPTRKARYHDFGVRQINYALGDNPRKSSYVVGFGANPPQNPHHRTAHGSWLDSLTLPEKTRHVLYGALVGGPSGPNDTYTDLRSDYTANEVATDYNAGFSSALARLAQEYGGTPLAGFPVAEQPDGDEIFVEAMLNQPPGGTFTEVKAMIRNQSAFPARALKNATLRYWFTLDSGDSAANLTLSANYSECGPQTGKPVRAGGTLYYAELSCVGQNIHPGGQSQHRRELQFRVTGGSTWNAANDASFAGLTTTALAKTKAITLYDGGKLIWGTEPTGTVTDTTPPTVPGTPAATGITSTGASLSWTASTDAGSGVAGYDVYRVQGSTSTLVASTTNASTVLTGLTPSTAYTYTVTAKDVAGNVSAASSAGTFTTTTPPVDVVAPGTPGTPVASAVTSAGATLTWAASTPGTYALTGYDVLRISGTSSTVVGTATGTTFALTGLTAGTAYTYAVRAQDVAGNPSTVSAPVTFTTTAATDTTAPTVPGTPVASSVTQTGATLTWAASTDTGGSGLAGYDVYRVQGTTSTLVASPTSASTTLTGLTASTAYTYAVRAKDGAGNTSAASSAVTFTTLPTTSTSTCAVTYTANSWNVGFTGSVKVTNTSTSPLTWNLAFTFPTGQQVTQGWSATWAQTGSSVTATGLGWNATLAPGASTDIGFNGSHTGTNTAPTGFTVNGVACTVS
;
A
#
# COMPACT_ATOMS: atom_id res chain seq x y z
N MET A 1 9.78 -21.68 61.47
CA MET A 1 10.68 -20.77 62.20
C MET A 1 11.71 -20.21 61.22
N PRO A 2 12.10 -18.94 61.31
CA PRO A 2 11.36 -17.80 61.84
C PRO A 2 11.29 -16.58 60.88
N ARG A 3 10.22 -15.80 61.09
CA ARG A 3 9.95 -14.41 60.64
C ARG A 3 10.85 -13.40 61.45
N PRO A 4 10.55 -12.09 61.69
CA PRO A 4 9.49 -11.15 61.22
C PRO A 4 10.02 -9.69 60.97
N ARG A 5 9.24 -8.68 60.55
CA ARG A 5 8.30 -7.88 61.38
C ARG A 5 7.46 -6.86 60.59
N SER A 6 6.22 -6.77 61.05
CA SER A 6 5.16 -5.80 60.78
C SER A 6 5.28 -4.54 61.66
N ARG A 7 4.47 -3.50 61.32
CA ARG A 7 3.65 -2.61 62.19
C ARG A 7 3.14 -1.44 61.31
N GLY A 8 1.93 -0.89 61.42
CA GLY A 8 0.79 -1.06 62.32
C GLY A 8 -0.30 -0.03 61.96
N ARG A 9 -1.56 -0.35 62.25
CA ARG A 9 -2.76 0.52 62.12
C ARG A 9 -2.80 1.59 63.22
N VAL A 10 -3.45 2.74 62.98
CA VAL A 10 -4.38 3.41 63.93
C VAL A 10 -5.38 4.29 63.16
N ALA A 11 -6.67 4.20 63.51
CA ALA A 11 -7.74 5.15 63.18
C ALA A 11 -8.05 6.01 64.42
N ILE A 12 -8.32 7.31 64.25
CA ILE A 12 -8.98 8.17 65.25
C ILE A 12 -9.90 9.16 64.52
N ALA A 13 -11.12 9.31 65.04
CA ALA A 13 -12.19 10.18 64.58
C ALA A 13 -12.33 11.46 65.43
N CYS A 14 -13.11 12.41 64.90
CA CYS A 14 -13.73 13.60 65.51
C CYS A 14 -12.86 14.82 65.85
N THR A 15 -13.20 15.97 65.26
CA THR A 15 -13.90 17.06 65.97
C THR A 15 -14.39 18.14 64.99
N THR A 16 -15.63 18.57 65.20
CA THR A 16 -16.30 19.74 64.63
C THR A 16 -15.79 21.04 65.26
N ALA A 17 -15.57 22.09 64.45
CA ALA A 17 -15.61 23.48 64.92
C ALA A 17 -16.00 24.41 63.77
N LEU A 18 -17.13 25.09 63.97
CA LEU A 18 -17.71 26.15 63.15
C LEU A 18 -17.05 27.49 63.56
N THR A 19 -16.53 28.29 62.63
CA THR A 19 -16.57 29.77 62.74
C THR A 19 -16.31 30.46 61.40
N VAL A 20 -17.05 31.56 61.22
CA VAL A 20 -17.31 32.41 60.06
C VAL A 20 -16.13 33.33 59.71
N ALA A 21 -15.84 33.51 58.42
CA ALA A 21 -15.32 34.78 57.88
C ALA A 21 -15.69 34.92 56.39
N ALA A 22 -16.28 36.06 56.06
CA ALA A 22 -16.90 36.38 54.79
C ALA A 22 -15.89 36.78 53.70
N GLY A 23 -16.24 36.41 52.46
CA GLY A 23 -16.27 37.33 51.32
C GLY A 23 -14.95 37.78 50.70
N LEU A 24 -14.50 37.04 49.69
CA LEU A 24 -13.89 37.60 48.47
C LEU A 24 -14.20 36.65 47.31
N LEU A 25 -15.01 37.13 46.35
CA LEU A 25 -15.29 36.42 45.11
C LEU A 25 -13.98 36.22 44.33
N VAL A 26 -13.57 34.97 44.21
CA VAL A 26 -12.76 34.50 43.08
C VAL A 26 -13.67 33.54 42.31
N ALA A 27 -14.00 33.90 41.08
CA ALA A 27 -14.70 33.01 40.17
C ALA A 27 -13.92 31.70 40.05
N PRO A 28 -14.54 30.52 40.24
CA PRO A 28 -13.86 29.28 39.97
C PRO A 28 -13.63 29.20 38.46
N LEU A 29 -12.35 29.07 38.09
CA LEU A 29 -11.95 28.55 36.79
C LEU A 29 -12.81 27.32 36.49
N ALA A 30 -13.54 27.37 35.38
CA ALA A 30 -14.31 26.26 34.88
C ALA A 30 -13.40 25.03 34.81
N GLY A 31 -13.68 24.05 35.66
CA GLY A 31 -13.07 22.73 35.55
C GLY A 31 -13.35 22.18 34.17
N ALA A 32 -12.32 21.60 33.55
CA ALA A 32 -12.44 20.89 32.28
C ALA A 32 -13.60 19.91 32.38
N ALA A 33 -14.65 20.15 31.58
CA ALA A 33 -15.72 19.20 31.38
C ALA A 33 -15.10 17.89 30.87
N THR A 34 -15.32 16.79 31.59
CA THR A 34 -15.16 15.45 31.03
C THR A 34 -15.97 15.40 29.74
N ALA A 35 -15.34 15.12 28.60
CA ALA A 35 -16.03 14.97 27.33
C ALA A 35 -17.19 13.98 27.50
N ALA A 36 -18.40 14.36 27.10
CA ALA A 36 -19.54 13.46 27.10
C ALA A 36 -19.22 12.25 26.22
N ASP A 37 -19.68 11.06 26.62
CA ASP A 37 -19.53 9.85 25.80
C ASP A 37 -20.11 10.09 24.39
N PRO A 38 -19.46 9.58 23.33
CA PRO A 38 -19.92 9.80 21.98
C PRO A 38 -21.31 9.17 21.77
N ALA A 39 -22.14 9.79 20.91
CA ALA A 39 -23.49 9.30 20.62
C ALA A 39 -23.51 7.85 20.10
N TYR A 40 -22.45 7.43 19.42
CA TYR A 40 -22.18 6.05 19.01
C TYR A 40 -20.70 5.73 19.27
N ASN A 41 -20.39 4.46 19.50
CA ASN A 41 -19.00 4.02 19.68
C ASN A 41 -18.27 3.92 18.32
N TYR A 42 -17.74 5.04 17.83
CA TYR A 42 -17.05 5.11 16.53
C TYR A 42 -15.81 4.20 16.47
N ALA A 43 -15.10 4.02 17.59
CA ALA A 43 -13.93 3.14 17.65
C ALA A 43 -14.29 1.66 17.46
N GLU A 44 -15.39 1.19 18.05
CA GLU A 44 -15.90 -0.17 17.82
C GLU A 44 -16.38 -0.36 16.37
N ALA A 45 -17.10 0.62 15.81
CA ALA A 45 -17.53 0.56 14.42
C ALA A 45 -16.31 0.50 13.48
N LEU A 46 -15.25 1.26 13.76
CA LEU A 46 -14.00 1.24 12.98
C LEU A 46 -13.29 -0.11 13.11
N GLN A 47 -13.19 -0.66 14.32
CA GLN A 47 -12.60 -1.98 14.58
C GLN A 47 -13.30 -3.07 13.76
N LYS A 48 -14.64 -3.08 13.78
CA LYS A 48 -15.43 -4.02 12.99
C LYS A 48 -15.26 -3.77 11.48
N SER A 49 -15.18 -2.52 11.04
CA SER A 49 -14.94 -2.21 9.62
C SER A 49 -13.57 -2.72 9.14
N MET A 50 -12.53 -2.73 9.99
CA MET A 50 -11.24 -3.34 9.63
C MET A 50 -11.34 -4.87 9.52
N TYR A 51 -12.13 -5.51 10.38
CA TYR A 51 -12.42 -6.95 10.31
C TYR A 51 -13.16 -7.33 9.01
N PHE A 52 -14.07 -6.48 8.53
CA PHE A 52 -14.75 -6.71 7.24
C PHE A 52 -13.75 -6.91 6.09
N TYR A 53 -12.72 -6.06 5.95
CA TYR A 53 -11.70 -6.25 4.90
C TYR A 53 -10.87 -7.52 5.08
N GLN A 54 -10.66 -7.99 6.32
CA GLN A 54 -10.02 -9.28 6.57
C GLN A 54 -10.93 -10.44 6.12
N ALA A 55 -12.24 -10.29 6.31
CA ALA A 55 -13.24 -11.25 5.84
C ALA A 55 -13.44 -11.25 4.32
N GLN A 56 -12.98 -10.23 3.59
CA GLN A 56 -12.96 -10.17 2.12
C GLN A 56 -11.70 -10.75 1.47
N ARG A 57 -10.67 -11.13 2.24
CA ARG A 57 -9.37 -11.60 1.68
C ARG A 57 -9.53 -12.82 0.78
N ALA A 58 -8.85 -12.88 -0.35
CA ALA A 58 -8.75 -14.06 -1.22
C ALA A 58 -7.29 -14.55 -1.28
N GLY A 59 -7.03 -15.84 -1.46
CA GLY A 59 -5.67 -16.40 -1.52
C GLY A 59 -5.31 -17.23 -0.27
N ASP A 60 -4.00 -17.39 -0.06
CA ASP A 60 -3.40 -18.09 1.08
C ASP A 60 -3.44 -17.18 2.32
N LEU A 61 -4.33 -17.50 3.27
CA LEU A 61 -4.56 -16.65 4.43
C LEU A 61 -3.45 -16.86 5.47
N PRO A 62 -3.00 -15.79 6.14
CA PRO A 62 -1.96 -15.93 7.14
C PRO A 62 -2.48 -16.71 8.35
N ALA A 63 -1.59 -17.44 9.03
CA ALA A 63 -1.97 -18.31 10.16
C ALA A 63 -2.60 -17.55 11.34
N ASP A 64 -2.37 -16.25 11.44
CA ASP A 64 -2.95 -15.33 12.43
C ASP A 64 -4.21 -14.61 11.91
N ASN A 65 -4.80 -15.04 10.79
CA ASN A 65 -6.03 -14.48 10.27
C ASN A 65 -7.14 -14.54 11.33
N PRO A 66 -7.75 -13.40 11.72
CA PRO A 66 -8.66 -13.36 12.86
C PRO A 66 -10.08 -13.87 12.52
N VAL A 67 -10.37 -14.13 11.25
CA VAL A 67 -11.68 -14.59 10.77
C VAL A 67 -11.71 -16.11 10.76
N SER A 68 -12.19 -16.72 11.86
CA SER A 68 -12.12 -18.18 12.07
C SER A 68 -12.89 -19.03 11.05
N TRP A 69 -13.86 -18.43 10.35
CA TRP A 69 -14.67 -19.08 9.32
C TRP A 69 -14.17 -18.86 7.90
N ARG A 70 -13.07 -18.12 7.72
CA ARG A 70 -12.39 -17.96 6.43
C ARG A 70 -11.19 -18.89 6.34
N GLY A 71 -11.09 -19.60 5.23
CA GLY A 71 -9.93 -20.41 4.87
C GLY A 71 -9.30 -19.95 3.56
N ASP A 72 -8.26 -20.67 3.15
CA ASP A 72 -7.61 -20.45 1.87
C ASP A 72 -8.60 -20.63 0.72
N SER A 73 -8.56 -19.69 -0.23
CA SER A 73 -9.46 -19.70 -1.37
C SER A 73 -8.76 -19.15 -2.61
N ALA A 74 -9.26 -19.50 -3.80
CA ALA A 74 -8.73 -18.96 -5.06
C ALA A 74 -7.19 -19.13 -5.24
N LEU A 75 -6.63 -20.22 -4.71
CA LEU A 75 -5.20 -20.53 -4.71
C LEU A 75 -4.57 -20.73 -6.10
N THR A 76 -5.40 -20.83 -7.13
CA THR A 76 -4.98 -21.00 -8.52
C THR A 76 -5.21 -19.74 -9.36
N ASP A 77 -5.57 -18.61 -8.75
CA ASP A 77 -5.75 -17.34 -9.47
C ASP A 77 -4.46 -16.98 -10.23
N GLY A 78 -4.58 -16.73 -11.55
CA GLY A 78 -3.45 -16.44 -12.44
C GLY A 78 -2.80 -17.66 -13.10
N ALA A 79 -3.16 -18.89 -12.70
CA ALA A 79 -2.59 -20.11 -13.29
C ALA A 79 -2.89 -20.22 -14.80
N ASP A 80 -4.04 -19.70 -15.25
CA ASP A 80 -4.44 -19.65 -16.67
C ASP A 80 -3.51 -18.80 -17.55
N VAL A 81 -2.77 -17.87 -16.94
CA VAL A 81 -1.81 -16.98 -17.61
C VAL A 81 -0.37 -17.16 -17.11
N GLY A 82 -0.10 -18.19 -16.29
CA GLY A 82 1.22 -18.47 -15.74
C GLY A 82 1.75 -17.38 -14.80
N LYS A 83 0.86 -16.73 -14.04
CA LYS A 83 1.19 -15.71 -13.02
C LYS A 83 0.63 -16.12 -11.67
N ASP A 84 1.28 -15.70 -10.59
CA ASP A 84 0.66 -15.73 -9.27
C ASP A 84 -0.19 -14.47 -9.13
N LEU A 85 -1.51 -14.63 -9.19
CA LEU A 85 -2.48 -13.57 -8.93
C LEU A 85 -3.30 -13.87 -7.67
N THR A 86 -2.80 -14.72 -6.77
CA THR A 86 -3.42 -14.94 -5.44
C THR A 86 -3.28 -13.71 -4.54
N GLY A 87 -4.19 -13.53 -3.58
CA GLY A 87 -4.27 -12.32 -2.75
C GLY A 87 -5.43 -11.41 -3.16
N GLY A 88 -5.45 -10.21 -2.58
CA GLY A 88 -6.46 -9.18 -2.87
C GLY A 88 -7.78 -9.44 -2.14
N TRP A 89 -8.81 -8.66 -2.49
CA TRP A 89 -10.13 -8.78 -1.89
C TRP A 89 -11.16 -9.29 -2.88
N TYR A 90 -12.08 -10.13 -2.42
CA TYR A 90 -13.37 -10.26 -3.08
C TYR A 90 -14.13 -8.94 -3.00
N ASP A 91 -14.80 -8.59 -4.09
CA ASP A 91 -15.37 -7.26 -4.26
C ASP A 91 -16.54 -6.99 -3.30
N ALA A 92 -17.53 -7.88 -3.30
CA ALA A 92 -18.79 -7.71 -2.60
C ALA A 92 -19.25 -9.00 -1.91
N GLY A 93 -20.51 -9.40 -2.09
CA GLY A 93 -21.02 -10.71 -1.70
C GLY A 93 -20.60 -11.87 -2.62
N ASP A 94 -19.88 -11.57 -3.69
CA ASP A 94 -19.38 -12.47 -4.74
C ASP A 94 -17.89 -12.82 -4.55
N HIS A 95 -17.29 -13.54 -5.50
CA HIS A 95 -15.88 -13.93 -5.43
C HIS A 95 -15.04 -13.43 -6.60
N VAL A 96 -15.56 -12.50 -7.41
CA VAL A 96 -14.76 -11.82 -8.42
C VAL A 96 -13.85 -10.78 -7.76
N LYS A 97 -12.64 -10.65 -8.30
CA LYS A 97 -11.67 -9.61 -7.90
C LYS A 97 -11.69 -8.51 -8.94
N PHE A 98 -12.55 -7.50 -8.77
CA PHE A 98 -12.61 -6.33 -9.65
C PHE A 98 -11.56 -5.28 -9.24
N GLY A 99 -10.61 -4.99 -10.11
CA GLY A 99 -9.46 -4.14 -9.80
C GLY A 99 -9.80 -2.68 -9.52
N LEU A 100 -10.76 -2.10 -10.25
CA LEU A 100 -11.14 -0.68 -10.11
C LEU A 100 -11.73 -0.35 -8.72
N PRO A 101 -12.83 -1.00 -8.26
CA PRO A 101 -13.38 -0.74 -6.92
C PRO A 101 -12.43 -1.19 -5.80
N MET A 102 -11.63 -2.24 -6.00
CA MET A 102 -10.63 -2.68 -5.03
C MET A 102 -9.54 -1.62 -4.83
N ALA A 103 -9.03 -1.03 -5.91
CA ALA A 103 -8.02 0.02 -5.86
C ALA A 103 -8.59 1.30 -5.24
N PHE A 104 -9.80 1.71 -5.61
CA PHE A 104 -10.49 2.83 -4.98
C PHE A 104 -10.65 2.65 -3.46
N SER A 105 -11.05 1.45 -3.04
CA SER A 105 -11.21 1.14 -1.62
C SER A 105 -9.90 1.30 -0.85
N SER A 106 -8.81 0.80 -1.41
CA SER A 106 -7.46 0.97 -0.86
C SER A 106 -7.05 2.45 -0.78
N THR A 107 -7.27 3.24 -1.84
CA THR A 107 -6.91 4.66 -1.85
C THR A 107 -7.70 5.45 -0.81
N MET A 108 -9.00 5.19 -0.66
CA MET A 108 -9.84 5.85 0.33
C MET A 108 -9.44 5.50 1.76
N LEU A 109 -9.13 4.22 2.05
CA LEU A 109 -8.62 3.81 3.35
C LEU A 109 -7.28 4.48 3.70
N ALA A 110 -6.35 4.53 2.73
CA ALA A 110 -5.07 5.22 2.91
C ALA A 110 -5.28 6.73 3.10
N TRP A 111 -6.22 7.36 2.38
CA TRP A 111 -6.58 8.76 2.62
C TRP A 111 -7.12 8.97 4.03
N GLY A 112 -8.02 8.11 4.52
CA GLY A 112 -8.49 8.14 5.91
C GLY A 112 -7.34 8.12 6.92
N ALA A 113 -6.34 7.27 6.70
CA ALA A 113 -5.15 7.17 7.55
C ALA A 113 -4.30 8.45 7.53
N ILE A 114 -4.18 9.09 6.36
CA ILE A 114 -3.41 10.32 6.16
C ILE A 114 -4.14 11.53 6.76
N ALA A 115 -5.46 11.60 6.62
CA ALA A 115 -6.27 12.72 7.09
C ALA A 115 -6.60 12.65 8.58
N ALA A 116 -6.77 11.44 9.13
CA ALA A 116 -7.15 11.22 10.53
C ALA A 116 -6.31 10.12 11.23
N PRO A 117 -4.97 10.25 11.27
CA PRO A 117 -4.09 9.20 11.84
C PRO A 117 -4.34 8.95 13.33
N GLN A 118 -4.77 9.98 14.07
CA GLN A 118 -5.08 9.85 15.50
C GLN A 118 -6.37 9.07 15.73
N GLY A 119 -7.29 9.03 14.77
CA GLY A 119 -8.50 8.21 14.83
C GLY A 119 -8.17 6.72 14.91
N TYR A 120 -7.37 6.23 13.96
CA TYR A 120 -6.88 4.85 13.96
C TYR A 120 -6.03 4.53 15.18
N THR A 121 -5.12 5.43 15.56
CA THR A 121 -4.23 5.21 16.72
C THR A 121 -5.01 5.11 18.03
N LYS A 122 -5.95 6.04 18.29
CA LYS A 122 -6.77 6.02 19.51
C LYS A 122 -7.74 4.84 19.55
N ALA A 123 -8.24 4.39 18.40
CA ALA A 123 -9.07 3.20 18.29
C ALA A 123 -8.24 1.89 18.33
N GLY A 124 -6.91 1.97 18.35
CA GLY A 124 -6.03 0.80 18.28
C GLY A 124 -6.20 -0.01 17.00
N GLN A 125 -6.50 0.65 15.87
CA GLN A 125 -6.81 0.02 14.58
C GLN A 125 -5.78 0.33 13.47
N LEU A 126 -4.66 0.98 13.81
CA LEU A 126 -3.67 1.40 12.83
C LEU A 126 -2.93 0.21 12.22
N ASP A 127 -2.64 -0.82 13.01
CA ASP A 127 -1.92 -2.01 12.54
C ASP A 127 -2.81 -2.91 11.69
N GLU A 128 -4.10 -3.04 12.05
CA GLU A 128 -5.12 -3.74 11.27
C GLU A 128 -5.35 -3.06 9.92
N LEU A 129 -5.45 -1.72 9.91
CA LEU A 129 -5.51 -0.94 8.68
C LEU A 129 -4.29 -1.18 7.80
N LYS A 130 -3.08 -1.11 8.36
CA LYS A 130 -1.85 -1.38 7.61
C LYS A 130 -1.79 -2.81 7.10
N GLY A 131 -2.20 -3.80 7.89
CA GLY A 131 -2.31 -5.18 7.43
C GLY A 131 -3.25 -5.32 6.23
N ASN A 132 -4.38 -4.63 6.25
CA ASN A 132 -5.34 -4.60 5.14
C ASN A 132 -4.77 -3.88 3.90
N LEU A 133 -4.14 -2.71 4.08
CA LEU A 133 -3.49 -1.99 2.97
C LEU A 133 -2.34 -2.80 2.36
N ARG A 134 -1.53 -3.48 3.17
CA ARG A 134 -0.46 -4.36 2.67
C ARG A 134 -1.04 -5.51 1.86
N TRP A 135 -2.07 -6.18 2.38
CA TRP A 135 -2.72 -7.32 1.70
C TRP A 135 -3.16 -6.99 0.27
N VAL A 136 -3.87 -5.87 0.10
CA VAL A 136 -4.40 -5.47 -1.21
C VAL A 136 -3.29 -4.92 -2.14
N ASN A 137 -2.33 -4.18 -1.61
CA ASN A 137 -1.24 -3.62 -2.43
C ASN A 137 -0.19 -4.68 -2.81
N ASP A 138 0.01 -5.73 -2.01
CA ASP A 138 0.81 -6.89 -2.42
C ASP A 138 0.17 -7.59 -3.64
N TYR A 139 -1.16 -7.70 -3.68
CA TYR A 139 -1.87 -8.17 -4.86
C TYR A 139 -1.68 -7.25 -6.08
N PHE A 140 -1.76 -5.92 -5.91
CA PHE A 140 -1.51 -5.00 -7.02
C PHE A 140 -0.07 -5.07 -7.55
N VAL A 141 0.91 -5.30 -6.66
CA VAL A 141 2.30 -5.54 -7.06
C VAL A 141 2.42 -6.82 -7.89
N LYS A 142 1.75 -7.91 -7.49
CA LYS A 142 1.68 -9.15 -8.29
C LYS A 142 0.99 -8.94 -9.63
N ALA A 143 -0.10 -8.17 -9.64
CA ALA A 143 -0.91 -7.90 -10.83
C ALA A 143 -0.23 -6.97 -11.85
N HIS A 144 0.71 -6.13 -11.42
CA HIS A 144 1.53 -5.28 -12.29
C HIS A 144 2.79 -6.03 -12.75
N THR A 145 2.63 -6.81 -13.80
CA THR A 145 3.62 -7.79 -14.29
C THR A 145 4.67 -7.18 -15.24
N ALA A 146 4.40 -6.01 -15.81
CA ALA A 146 5.33 -5.23 -16.62
C ALA A 146 4.88 -3.75 -16.63
N PRO A 147 5.76 -2.78 -16.96
CA PRO A 147 5.46 -1.34 -16.81
C PRO A 147 4.17 -0.84 -17.47
N ASN A 148 3.73 -1.48 -18.55
CA ASN A 148 2.50 -1.15 -19.29
C ASN A 148 1.53 -2.36 -19.33
N GLU A 149 1.52 -3.19 -18.28
CA GLU A 149 0.66 -4.37 -18.17
C GLU A 149 0.12 -4.50 -16.74
N LEU A 150 -1.21 -4.53 -16.60
CA LEU A 150 -1.88 -4.66 -15.30
C LEU A 150 -3.03 -5.67 -15.41
N TYR A 151 -3.04 -6.68 -14.55
CA TYR A 151 -4.20 -7.56 -14.37
C TYR A 151 -5.25 -6.87 -13.50
N VAL A 152 -6.46 -6.72 -14.04
CA VAL A 152 -7.51 -5.86 -13.48
C VAL A 152 -8.77 -6.63 -13.11
N GLN A 153 -8.84 -7.92 -13.45
CA GLN A 153 -9.92 -8.79 -13.02
C GLN A 153 -9.44 -10.24 -12.93
N VAL A 154 -9.84 -10.94 -11.86
CA VAL A 154 -9.74 -12.40 -11.78
C VAL A 154 -11.10 -12.98 -11.38
N GLY A 155 -11.60 -13.92 -12.18
CA GLY A 155 -12.97 -14.42 -12.09
C GLY A 155 -13.86 -13.87 -13.21
N ASP A 156 -14.81 -14.68 -13.66
CA ASP A 156 -15.86 -14.28 -14.60
C ASP A 156 -17.14 -14.02 -13.81
N GLY A 157 -17.71 -12.82 -13.91
CA GLY A 157 -18.86 -12.44 -13.09
C GLY A 157 -20.09 -13.31 -13.33
N GLU A 158 -20.36 -13.72 -14.57
CA GLU A 158 -21.52 -14.54 -14.87
C GLU A 158 -21.38 -15.96 -14.28
N ALA A 159 -20.21 -16.58 -14.43
CA ALA A 159 -19.93 -17.90 -13.87
C ALA A 159 -19.89 -17.91 -12.34
N ASP A 160 -19.30 -16.87 -11.76
CA ASP A 160 -19.24 -16.66 -10.31
C ASP A 160 -20.63 -16.44 -9.72
N HIS A 161 -21.43 -15.56 -10.35
CA HIS A 161 -22.71 -15.15 -9.80
C HIS A 161 -23.80 -16.21 -9.89
N LYS A 162 -23.66 -17.17 -10.82
CA LYS A 162 -24.54 -18.35 -10.95
C LYS A 162 -24.46 -19.31 -9.78
N TRP A 163 -23.39 -19.27 -9.00
CA TRP A 163 -23.16 -20.19 -7.89
C TRP A 163 -23.23 -19.47 -6.55
N TRP A 164 -23.82 -20.12 -5.54
CA TRP A 164 -24.01 -19.57 -4.20
C TRP A 164 -23.47 -20.51 -3.11
N GLY A 165 -22.19 -20.39 -2.80
CA GLY A 165 -21.55 -21.11 -1.71
C GLY A 165 -20.25 -20.45 -1.23
N PRO A 166 -19.48 -21.05 -0.31
CA PRO A 166 -18.28 -20.45 0.29
C PRO A 166 -17.06 -20.39 -0.65
N ALA A 167 -16.27 -19.32 -0.57
CA ALA A 167 -15.11 -19.08 -1.44
C ALA A 167 -14.09 -20.23 -1.49
N GLU A 168 -13.91 -20.92 -0.36
CA GLU A 168 -12.92 -21.98 -0.14
C GLU A 168 -13.14 -23.22 -1.04
N VAL A 169 -14.34 -23.39 -1.59
CA VAL A 169 -14.73 -24.58 -2.36
C VAL A 169 -15.28 -24.25 -3.75
N MET A 170 -14.94 -23.08 -4.28
CA MET A 170 -15.21 -22.72 -5.67
C MET A 170 -14.65 -23.77 -6.65
N THR A 171 -15.45 -24.13 -7.64
CA THR A 171 -15.07 -25.10 -8.68
C THR A 171 -15.13 -24.56 -10.10
N MET A 172 -15.72 -23.37 -10.30
CA MET A 172 -15.76 -22.72 -11.61
C MET A 172 -14.38 -22.21 -12.02
N ALA A 173 -14.16 -22.04 -13.32
CA ALA A 173 -12.96 -21.40 -13.82
C ALA A 173 -12.93 -19.91 -13.42
N ARG A 174 -11.75 -19.40 -13.09
CA ARG A 174 -11.53 -18.02 -12.66
C ARG A 174 -10.52 -17.35 -13.59
N PRO A 175 -10.94 -16.89 -14.78
CA PRO A 175 -10.03 -16.34 -15.79
C PRO A 175 -9.40 -15.02 -15.33
N SER A 176 -8.18 -14.78 -15.78
CA SER A 176 -7.41 -13.58 -15.47
C SER A 176 -7.42 -12.60 -16.65
N HIS A 177 -7.91 -11.38 -16.44
CA HIS A 177 -7.99 -10.34 -17.46
C HIS A 177 -7.06 -9.18 -17.16
N LYS A 178 -6.44 -8.64 -18.21
CA LYS A 178 -5.47 -7.56 -18.13
C LYS A 178 -5.74 -6.44 -19.13
N ILE A 179 -5.18 -5.28 -18.82
CA ILE A 179 -4.98 -4.17 -19.76
C ILE A 179 -3.51 -4.09 -20.16
N SER A 180 -3.27 -3.51 -21.33
CA SER A 180 -1.92 -3.30 -21.87
C SER A 180 -1.87 -2.05 -22.75
N ALA A 181 -0.70 -1.72 -23.29
CA ALA A 181 -0.56 -0.64 -24.27
C ALA A 181 -1.48 -0.78 -25.51
N SER A 182 -1.79 -2.02 -25.93
CA SER A 182 -2.68 -2.27 -27.08
C SER A 182 -4.16 -2.27 -26.71
N CYS A 183 -4.47 -2.47 -25.43
CA CYS A 183 -5.83 -2.39 -24.90
C CYS A 183 -5.79 -1.68 -23.54
N PRO A 184 -5.80 -0.34 -23.53
CA PRO A 184 -5.54 0.44 -22.32
C PRO A 184 -6.70 0.47 -21.34
N GLY A 185 -6.41 0.90 -20.11
CA GLY A 185 -7.38 1.18 -19.06
C GLY A 185 -6.83 2.23 -18.11
N SER A 186 -6.87 3.48 -18.53
CA SER A 186 -6.31 4.63 -17.81
C SER A 186 -6.98 4.89 -16.47
N ASP A 187 -8.27 4.58 -16.39
CA ASP A 187 -9.08 4.60 -15.16
C ASP A 187 -8.49 3.65 -14.11
N VAL A 188 -8.55 2.34 -14.34
CA VAL A 188 -8.08 1.34 -13.36
C VAL A 188 -6.56 1.39 -13.13
N ALA A 189 -5.75 1.72 -14.15
CA ALA A 189 -4.32 1.92 -13.97
C ALA A 189 -4.02 3.19 -13.15
N GLY A 190 -4.75 4.28 -13.38
CA GLY A 190 -4.65 5.52 -12.63
C GLY A 190 -5.10 5.36 -11.16
N GLU A 191 -6.20 4.65 -10.93
CA GLU A 191 -6.67 4.33 -9.58
C GLU A 191 -5.71 3.38 -8.84
N THR A 192 -5.18 2.36 -9.52
CA THR A 192 -4.17 1.47 -8.90
C THR A 192 -2.89 2.23 -8.57
N ALA A 193 -2.48 3.17 -9.42
CA ALA A 193 -1.38 4.07 -9.11
C ALA A 193 -1.67 4.96 -7.88
N ALA A 194 -2.89 5.48 -7.76
CA ALA A 194 -3.33 6.24 -6.59
C ALA A 194 -3.32 5.40 -5.30
N SER A 195 -3.79 4.15 -5.37
CA SER A 195 -3.75 3.19 -4.25
C SER A 195 -2.32 2.98 -3.77
N LEU A 196 -1.41 2.63 -4.70
CA LEU A 196 -0.02 2.35 -4.38
C LEU A 196 0.70 3.61 -3.85
N ALA A 197 0.46 4.79 -4.45
CA ALA A 197 1.07 6.04 -4.02
C ALA A 197 0.59 6.49 -2.63
N SER A 198 -0.72 6.41 -2.37
CA SER A 198 -1.29 6.76 -1.06
C SER A 198 -0.86 5.77 0.03
N ALA A 199 -0.85 4.47 -0.27
CA ALA A 199 -0.31 3.46 0.65
C ALA A 199 1.19 3.67 0.93
N ALA A 200 1.98 4.07 -0.08
CA ALA A 200 3.40 4.40 0.11
C ALA A 200 3.60 5.51 1.15
N ILE A 201 2.69 6.48 1.25
CA ILE A 201 2.73 7.51 2.30
C ILE A 201 2.51 6.90 3.68
N VAL A 202 1.52 6.01 3.83
CA VAL A 202 1.19 5.35 5.10
C VAL A 202 2.35 4.49 5.60
N PHE A 203 3.04 3.78 4.70
CA PHE A 203 4.18 2.91 5.06
C PHE A 203 5.53 3.62 5.13
N LYS A 204 5.61 4.90 4.75
CA LYS A 204 6.89 5.61 4.58
C LYS A 204 7.81 5.56 5.80
N THR A 205 7.25 5.64 7.00
CA THR A 205 8.04 5.63 8.25
C THR A 205 8.32 4.22 8.76
N ASP A 206 7.38 3.30 8.61
CA ASP A 206 7.48 1.97 9.24
C ASP A 206 8.16 0.94 8.34
N ASP A 207 7.99 1.07 7.03
CA ASP A 207 8.58 0.20 6.02
C ASP A 207 8.96 1.01 4.76
N PRO A 208 10.07 1.77 4.82
CA PRO A 208 10.51 2.62 3.71
C PRO A 208 10.88 1.83 2.45
N THR A 209 11.31 0.57 2.60
CA THR A 209 11.62 -0.32 1.46
C THR A 209 10.34 -0.69 0.72
N TYR A 210 9.31 -1.12 1.44
CA TYR A 210 8.01 -1.40 0.83
C TYR A 210 7.39 -0.14 0.24
N SER A 211 7.42 0.98 0.95
CA SER A 211 6.99 2.29 0.45
C SER A 211 7.66 2.65 -0.90
N ALA A 212 8.97 2.43 -1.02
CA ALA A 212 9.70 2.65 -2.28
C ALA A 212 9.26 1.70 -3.40
N THR A 213 8.99 0.42 -3.10
CA THR A 213 8.44 -0.56 -4.05
C THR A 213 7.08 -0.12 -4.57
N LEU A 214 6.15 0.24 -3.67
CA LEU A 214 4.83 0.73 -4.03
C LEU A 214 4.92 1.97 -4.92
N LEU A 215 5.79 2.92 -4.56
CA LEU A 215 5.97 4.15 -5.32
C LEU A 215 6.57 3.90 -6.72
N SER A 216 7.45 2.90 -6.86
CA SER A 216 7.98 2.50 -8.16
C SER A 216 6.86 1.99 -9.09
N HIS A 217 6.02 1.08 -8.59
CA HIS A 217 4.86 0.57 -9.34
C HIS A 217 3.86 1.69 -9.66
N ALA A 218 3.56 2.57 -8.70
CA ALA A 218 2.64 3.69 -8.88
C ALA A 218 3.06 4.62 -10.03
N LYS A 219 4.35 4.98 -10.10
CA LYS A 219 4.89 5.84 -11.17
C LYS A 219 4.77 5.19 -12.55
N GLN A 220 5.06 3.90 -12.64
CA GLN A 220 4.95 3.13 -13.89
C GLN A 220 3.49 3.05 -14.35
N LEU A 221 2.58 2.66 -13.47
CA LEU A 221 1.15 2.56 -13.77
C LEU A 221 0.52 3.90 -14.14
N TYR A 222 0.88 4.99 -13.46
CA TYR A 222 0.41 6.31 -13.85
C TYR A 222 0.95 6.73 -15.22
N SER A 223 2.23 6.46 -15.49
CA SER A 223 2.82 6.70 -16.82
C SER A 223 2.10 5.90 -17.91
N PHE A 224 1.77 4.63 -17.63
CA PHE A 224 0.99 3.77 -18.51
C PHE A 224 -0.40 4.36 -18.77
N ALA A 225 -1.12 4.73 -17.71
CA ALA A 225 -2.46 5.33 -17.78
C ALA A 225 -2.46 6.65 -18.58
N ASP A 226 -1.47 7.51 -18.37
CA ASP A 226 -1.36 8.82 -19.01
C ASP A 226 -0.97 8.72 -20.49
N THR A 227 -0.10 7.75 -20.82
CA THR A 227 0.43 7.55 -22.18
C THR A 227 -0.58 6.85 -23.09
N TYR A 228 -1.23 5.79 -22.60
CA TYR A 228 -2.16 4.97 -23.36
C TYR A 228 -3.58 5.22 -22.84
N ARG A 229 -4.25 6.22 -23.41
CA ARG A 229 -5.54 6.71 -22.95
C ARG A 229 -6.70 5.81 -23.40
N GLY A 230 -7.48 5.25 -22.47
CA GLY A 230 -8.69 4.50 -22.77
C GLY A 230 -9.41 3.99 -21.52
N LYS A 231 -10.68 3.61 -21.65
CA LYS A 231 -11.47 3.04 -20.55
C LYS A 231 -11.17 1.55 -20.43
N TYR A 232 -10.90 1.03 -19.24
CA TYR A 232 -10.57 -0.40 -19.11
C TYR A 232 -11.74 -1.30 -19.50
N SER A 233 -12.98 -0.85 -19.28
CA SER A 233 -14.19 -1.62 -19.57
C SER A 233 -14.45 -1.80 -21.07
N ASP A 234 -13.77 -1.05 -21.93
CA ASP A 234 -13.78 -1.28 -23.39
C ASP A 234 -12.85 -2.46 -23.77
N CYS A 235 -11.90 -2.79 -22.90
CA CYS A 235 -10.92 -3.86 -23.08
C CYS A 235 -11.30 -5.15 -22.32
N VAL A 236 -11.60 -5.01 -21.03
CA VAL A 236 -12.07 -6.09 -20.17
C VAL A 236 -13.59 -6.00 -20.11
N THR A 237 -14.24 -6.42 -21.19
CA THR A 237 -15.70 -6.37 -21.32
C THR A 237 -16.43 -7.22 -20.28
N ALA A 238 -15.76 -8.22 -19.71
CA ALA A 238 -16.25 -9.03 -18.59
C ALA A 238 -16.57 -8.17 -17.34
N ALA A 239 -15.93 -7.01 -17.18
CA ALA A 239 -16.21 -6.08 -16.08
C ALA A 239 -17.34 -5.09 -16.39
N ALA A 240 -17.69 -4.90 -17.66
CA ALA A 240 -18.55 -3.81 -18.11
C ALA A 240 -20.03 -3.94 -17.67
N SER A 241 -20.48 -5.13 -17.27
CA SER A 241 -21.81 -5.33 -16.67
C SER A 241 -21.84 -5.08 -15.16
N TYR A 242 -20.68 -4.89 -14.52
CA TYR A 242 -20.53 -4.75 -13.07
C TYR A 242 -19.94 -3.39 -12.72
N TYR A 243 -18.69 -3.16 -13.12
CA TYR A 243 -17.90 -1.98 -12.82
C TYR A 243 -17.47 -1.24 -14.09
N LYS A 244 -18.43 -0.89 -14.94
CA LYS A 244 -18.16 -0.08 -16.13
C LYS A 244 -17.59 1.28 -15.75
N SER A 245 -16.60 1.77 -16.50
CA SER A 245 -16.14 3.16 -16.38
C SER A 245 -17.17 4.12 -17.03
N TRP A 246 -18.06 4.67 -16.20
CA TRP A 246 -19.10 5.60 -16.64
C TRP A 246 -18.53 7.00 -16.80
N SER A 247 -17.84 7.51 -15.79
CA SER A 247 -17.14 8.81 -15.76
C SER A 247 -16.06 8.94 -16.85
N GLY A 248 -15.42 7.82 -17.20
CA GLY A 248 -14.22 7.80 -18.05
C GLY A 248 -12.96 7.58 -17.21
N TYR A 249 -11.88 8.26 -17.57
CA TYR A 249 -10.57 8.14 -16.91
C TYR A 249 -9.99 9.49 -16.49
N GLN A 250 -10.71 10.58 -16.78
CA GLN A 250 -10.15 11.92 -16.69
C GLN A 250 -9.95 12.34 -15.24
N ASP A 251 -10.87 11.93 -14.37
CA ASP A 251 -10.80 12.10 -12.93
C ASP A 251 -9.72 11.22 -12.28
N GLU A 252 -9.51 9.98 -12.74
CA GLU A 252 -8.41 9.13 -12.26
C GLU A 252 -7.04 9.71 -12.61
N LEU A 253 -6.90 10.40 -13.74
CA LEU A 253 -5.63 11.06 -14.07
C LEU A 253 -5.33 12.25 -13.17
N VAL A 254 -6.36 12.97 -12.70
CA VAL A 254 -6.19 14.02 -11.69
C VAL A 254 -5.86 13.39 -10.34
N TRP A 255 -6.63 12.37 -9.95
CA TRP A 255 -6.51 11.64 -8.69
C TRP A 255 -5.14 10.96 -8.52
N GLY A 256 -4.71 10.18 -9.50
CA GLY A 256 -3.41 9.50 -9.49
C GLY A 256 -2.24 10.48 -9.47
N ALA A 257 -2.32 11.60 -10.21
CA ALA A 257 -1.30 12.64 -10.17
C ALA A 257 -1.23 13.29 -8.79
N TYR A 258 -2.37 13.63 -8.19
CA TYR A 258 -2.40 14.22 -6.85
C TYR A 258 -1.73 13.28 -5.82
N TRP A 259 -2.07 12.00 -5.81
CA TRP A 259 -1.48 11.06 -4.86
C TRP A 259 0.02 10.82 -5.10
N LEU A 260 0.46 10.78 -6.36
CA LEU A 260 1.89 10.75 -6.67
C LEU A 260 2.61 12.01 -6.22
N TYR A 261 2.01 13.19 -6.38
CA TYR A 261 2.54 14.43 -5.80
C TYR A 261 2.67 14.33 -4.28
N LYS A 262 1.62 13.87 -3.57
CA LYS A 262 1.68 13.71 -2.11
C LYS A 262 2.76 12.72 -1.67
N ALA A 263 2.96 11.64 -2.41
CA ALA A 263 3.97 10.63 -2.07
C ALA A 263 5.41 11.08 -2.36
N THR A 264 5.62 11.82 -3.45
CA THR A 264 6.95 12.17 -3.97
C THR A 264 7.44 13.57 -3.57
N GLY A 265 6.52 14.52 -3.39
CA GLY A 265 6.83 15.95 -3.34
C GLY A 265 7.19 16.56 -4.70
N ASP A 266 7.08 15.80 -5.80
CA ASP A 266 7.43 16.28 -7.15
C ASP A 266 6.30 17.15 -7.71
N ALA A 267 6.56 18.45 -7.80
CA ALA A 267 5.61 19.45 -8.27
C ALA A 267 5.13 19.23 -9.71
N THR A 268 5.82 18.43 -10.52
CA THR A 268 5.36 18.09 -11.88
C THR A 268 4.05 17.31 -11.85
N TYR A 269 3.84 16.44 -10.86
CA TYR A 269 2.57 15.74 -10.68
C TYR A 269 1.45 16.67 -10.21
N LEU A 270 1.72 17.66 -9.36
CA LEU A 270 0.71 18.66 -9.01
C LEU A 270 0.29 19.48 -10.24
N ALA A 271 1.27 19.96 -11.02
CA ALA A 271 1.00 20.66 -12.27
C ALA A 271 0.19 19.80 -13.26
N LYS A 272 0.49 18.50 -13.33
CA LYS A 272 -0.27 17.52 -14.13
C LYS A 272 -1.71 17.38 -13.63
N ALA A 273 -1.92 17.23 -12.31
CA ALA A 273 -3.25 17.15 -11.72
C ALA A 273 -4.07 18.40 -12.06
N GLU A 274 -3.50 19.60 -11.90
CA GLU A 274 -4.20 20.85 -12.21
C GLU A 274 -4.52 21.02 -13.70
N ALA A 275 -3.66 20.51 -14.60
CA ALA A 275 -3.89 20.55 -16.04
C ALA A 275 -4.98 19.56 -16.48
N GLU A 276 -4.97 18.34 -15.94
CA GLU A 276 -6.01 17.34 -16.20
C GLU A 276 -7.35 17.75 -15.56
N TYR A 277 -7.33 18.49 -14.45
CA TYR A 277 -8.53 19.01 -13.78
C TYR A 277 -9.37 19.91 -14.69
N GLN A 278 -8.74 20.64 -15.62
CA GLN A 278 -9.45 21.51 -16.56
C GLN A 278 -10.30 20.73 -17.57
N LYS A 279 -10.10 19.42 -17.69
CA LYS A 279 -10.81 18.53 -18.61
C LYS A 279 -11.91 17.73 -17.93
N LEU A 280 -12.12 17.89 -16.62
CA LEU A 280 -13.17 17.21 -15.87
C LEU A 280 -14.56 17.54 -16.41
N SER A 281 -15.47 16.59 -16.26
CA SER A 281 -16.85 16.68 -16.73
C SER A 281 -17.60 17.86 -16.12
N VAL A 282 -18.42 18.50 -16.95
CA VAL A 282 -19.31 19.60 -16.57
C VAL A 282 -20.76 19.14 -16.50
N GLU A 283 -21.57 19.83 -15.70
CA GLU A 283 -23.02 19.64 -15.70
C GLU A 283 -23.59 19.93 -17.09
N ASN A 284 -24.53 19.08 -17.51
CA ASN A 284 -25.15 19.15 -18.83
C ASN A 284 -25.63 20.57 -19.18
N GLN A 285 -25.30 21.03 -20.39
CA GLN A 285 -25.63 22.36 -20.92
C GLN A 285 -25.04 23.55 -20.13
N THR A 286 -24.01 23.33 -19.32
CA THR A 286 -23.31 24.40 -18.59
C THR A 286 -21.79 24.33 -18.77
N THR A 287 -21.08 25.36 -18.30
CA THR A 287 -19.62 25.34 -18.12
C THR A 287 -19.21 25.02 -16.67
N THR A 288 -20.17 24.67 -15.81
CA THR A 288 -19.94 24.41 -14.39
C THR A 288 -19.51 22.96 -14.22
N ARG A 289 -18.39 22.71 -13.53
CA ARG A 289 -17.96 21.33 -13.23
C ARG A 289 -19.03 20.56 -12.45
N SER A 290 -19.12 19.26 -12.71
CA SER A 290 -20.16 18.38 -12.16
C SER A 290 -20.25 18.47 -10.63
N TYR A 291 -21.45 18.59 -10.07
CA TYR A 291 -21.62 18.79 -8.62
C TYR A 291 -22.83 18.07 -8.03
N LYS A 292 -23.57 17.30 -8.84
CA LYS A 292 -24.79 16.62 -8.40
C LYS A 292 -24.62 15.14 -8.04
N TRP A 293 -23.43 14.59 -8.22
CA TRP A 293 -23.06 13.23 -7.79
C TRP A 293 -22.09 13.29 -6.60
N THR A 294 -21.31 12.24 -6.35
CA THR A 294 -20.28 12.19 -5.29
C THR A 294 -19.12 11.28 -5.63
N VAL A 295 -18.07 11.35 -4.81
CA VAL A 295 -16.92 10.45 -4.91
C VAL A 295 -17.35 9.00 -4.70
N ALA A 296 -16.95 8.14 -5.63
CA ALA A 296 -17.14 6.70 -5.58
C ALA A 296 -16.07 6.01 -6.42
N TRP A 297 -16.15 4.67 -6.51
CA TRP A 297 -15.21 3.87 -7.30
C TRP A 297 -15.15 4.25 -8.79
N ASP A 298 -16.14 4.97 -9.32
CA ASP A 298 -16.20 5.41 -10.72
C ASP A 298 -15.74 6.87 -10.88
N ASP A 299 -16.16 7.80 -10.03
CA ASP A 299 -15.89 9.23 -10.23
C ASP A 299 -15.17 9.85 -9.02
N LYS A 300 -13.92 10.30 -9.18
CA LYS A 300 -13.09 10.97 -8.15
C LYS A 300 -13.09 12.49 -8.26
N THR A 301 -13.81 13.04 -9.25
CA THR A 301 -13.95 14.49 -9.49
C THR A 301 -14.22 15.24 -8.19
N TYR A 302 -15.20 14.77 -7.42
CA TYR A 302 -15.70 15.43 -6.21
C TYR A 302 -14.70 15.44 -5.06
N ALA A 303 -13.88 14.40 -4.92
CA ALA A 303 -12.81 14.39 -3.93
C ALA A 303 -11.66 15.33 -4.34
N MET A 304 -11.44 15.49 -5.64
CA MET A 304 -10.37 16.37 -6.12
C MET A 304 -10.65 17.85 -5.90
N TYR A 305 -11.91 18.27 -5.80
CA TYR A 305 -12.26 19.67 -5.52
C TYR A 305 -11.67 20.15 -4.18
N PRO A 306 -12.01 19.55 -3.02
CA PRO A 306 -11.43 19.96 -1.75
C PRO A 306 -9.95 19.61 -1.65
N LEU A 307 -9.46 18.50 -2.22
CA LEU A 307 -8.03 18.16 -2.14
C LEU A 307 -7.15 19.22 -2.80
N LEU A 308 -7.48 19.68 -4.01
CA LEU A 308 -6.74 20.77 -4.67
C LEU A 308 -7.00 22.13 -4.03
N ALA A 309 -8.20 22.36 -3.48
CA ALA A 309 -8.48 23.57 -2.72
C ALA A 309 -7.57 23.67 -1.49
N MET A 310 -7.46 22.60 -0.70
CA MET A 310 -6.61 22.53 0.48
C MET A 310 -5.13 22.63 0.14
N GLU A 311 -4.70 22.02 -0.97
CA GLU A 311 -3.30 22.02 -1.39
C GLU A 311 -2.84 23.38 -1.94
N THR A 312 -3.69 24.06 -2.71
CA THR A 312 -3.29 25.23 -3.51
C THR A 312 -3.91 26.54 -3.06
N GLY A 313 -5.03 26.50 -2.32
CA GLY A 313 -5.83 27.67 -1.97
C GLY A 313 -6.52 28.35 -3.16
N LYS A 314 -6.46 27.80 -4.38
CA LYS A 314 -7.02 28.45 -5.57
C LYS A 314 -8.56 28.47 -5.50
N GLN A 315 -9.13 29.65 -5.74
CA GLN A 315 -10.56 29.89 -5.60
C GLN A 315 -11.44 28.99 -6.48
N GLN A 316 -10.98 28.61 -7.68
CA GLN A 316 -11.76 27.71 -8.55
C GLN A 316 -12.10 26.37 -7.86
N TYR A 317 -11.16 25.81 -7.10
CA TYR A 317 -11.34 24.53 -6.42
C TYR A 317 -12.23 24.69 -5.20
N VAL A 318 -12.06 25.81 -4.48
CA VAL A 318 -12.92 26.19 -3.36
C VAL A 318 -14.37 26.35 -3.83
N ASP A 319 -14.60 27.01 -4.96
CA ASP A 319 -15.94 27.22 -5.52
C ASP A 319 -16.59 25.91 -5.96
N ASP A 320 -15.83 25.01 -6.60
CA ASP A 320 -16.32 23.69 -7.00
C ASP A 320 -16.65 22.81 -5.79
N ALA A 321 -15.77 22.77 -4.78
CA ALA A 321 -15.98 22.02 -3.55
C ALA A 321 -17.21 22.55 -2.78
N ASN A 322 -17.32 23.87 -2.65
CA ASN A 322 -18.44 24.52 -1.99
C ASN A 322 -19.76 24.26 -2.71
N ARG A 323 -19.78 24.31 -4.05
CA ARG A 323 -20.98 24.06 -4.85
C ARG A 323 -21.48 22.63 -4.70
N TRP A 324 -20.57 21.67 -4.77
CA TRP A 324 -20.88 20.26 -4.57
C TRP A 324 -21.41 20.00 -3.16
N LEU A 325 -20.67 20.38 -2.11
CA LEU A 325 -21.11 20.14 -0.73
C LEU A 325 -22.36 20.96 -0.36
N ASP A 326 -22.59 22.13 -0.97
CA ASP A 326 -23.85 22.84 -0.82
C ASP A 326 -25.02 22.09 -1.45
N TYR A 327 -24.87 21.51 -2.64
CA TYR A 327 -25.91 20.69 -3.25
C TYR A 327 -26.31 19.51 -2.35
N TRP A 328 -25.33 18.91 -1.68
CA TRP A 328 -25.53 17.84 -0.71
C TRP A 328 -26.14 18.30 0.62
N THR A 329 -26.11 19.60 0.95
CA THR A 329 -26.52 20.11 2.26
C THR A 329 -27.69 21.09 2.19
N VAL A 330 -27.52 22.28 1.63
CA VAL A 330 -28.54 23.35 1.60
C VAL A 330 -29.19 23.52 0.22
N GLY A 331 -28.62 22.90 -0.80
CA GLY A 331 -28.98 23.08 -2.20
C GLY A 331 -28.24 24.24 -2.86
N VAL A 332 -28.16 24.18 -4.18
CA VAL A 332 -27.62 25.21 -5.07
C VAL A 332 -28.64 25.48 -6.15
N ASN A 333 -28.96 26.75 -6.41
CA ASN A 333 -29.89 27.17 -7.46
C ASN A 333 -31.26 26.48 -7.39
N GLY A 334 -31.79 26.26 -6.17
CA GLY A 334 -33.06 25.58 -5.94
C GLY A 334 -33.03 24.06 -6.12
N GLN A 335 -31.87 23.46 -6.41
CA GLN A 335 -31.67 22.02 -6.51
C GLN A 335 -30.89 21.51 -5.31
N ARG A 336 -31.30 20.36 -4.77
CA ARG A 336 -30.67 19.71 -3.61
C ARG A 336 -30.77 18.21 -3.80
N ILE A 337 -29.80 17.47 -3.28
CA ILE A 337 -29.89 16.02 -3.18
C ILE A 337 -31.20 15.61 -2.45
N PRO A 338 -31.89 14.52 -2.85
CA PRO A 338 -33.02 14.00 -2.10
C PRO A 338 -32.64 13.65 -0.67
N TYR A 339 -33.52 13.97 0.28
CA TYR A 339 -33.40 13.58 1.68
C TYR A 339 -34.60 12.75 2.10
N SER A 340 -34.35 11.68 2.86
CA SER A 340 -35.43 10.95 3.54
C SER A 340 -35.99 11.77 4.71
N PRO A 341 -37.24 11.48 5.17
CA PRO A 341 -37.77 12.05 6.40
C PRO A 341 -36.87 11.84 7.62
N GLY A 342 -36.18 10.70 7.68
CA GLY A 342 -35.19 10.37 8.69
C GLY A 342 -33.89 11.16 8.57
N GLY A 343 -33.64 11.89 7.48
CA GLY A 343 -32.47 12.76 7.31
C GLY A 343 -31.28 12.10 6.61
N GLN A 344 -31.47 10.96 5.93
CA GLN A 344 -30.45 10.39 5.03
C GLN A 344 -30.43 11.17 3.71
N ALA A 345 -29.25 11.53 3.22
CA ALA A 345 -29.06 11.96 1.84
C ALA A 345 -29.05 10.74 0.91
N VAL A 346 -30.00 10.66 -0.02
CA VAL A 346 -30.19 9.50 -0.90
C VAL A 346 -29.91 9.91 -2.34
N LEU A 347 -28.75 9.48 -2.85
CA LEU A 347 -28.29 9.78 -4.20
C LEU A 347 -28.87 8.84 -5.25
N ASP A 348 -28.82 7.54 -4.94
CA ASP A 348 -29.23 6.47 -5.83
C ASP A 348 -29.82 5.33 -5.01
N SER A 349 -30.53 4.43 -5.69
CA SER A 349 -31.05 3.19 -5.10
C SER A 349 -29.96 2.23 -4.64
N TRP A 350 -28.83 2.14 -5.36
CA TRP A 350 -27.79 1.16 -5.09
C TRP A 350 -26.73 1.73 -4.16
N GLY A 351 -26.57 1.14 -2.97
CA GLY A 351 -25.55 1.61 -2.03
C GLY A 351 -25.75 3.06 -1.59
N SER A 352 -26.98 3.44 -1.23
CA SER A 352 -27.32 4.81 -0.84
C SER A 352 -26.50 5.27 0.38
N LEU A 353 -26.25 4.38 1.34
CA LEU A 353 -25.41 4.65 2.51
C LEU A 353 -23.93 4.80 2.15
N ARG A 354 -23.43 4.04 1.16
CA ARG A 354 -22.06 4.19 0.64
C ARG A 354 -21.83 5.59 0.09
N TYR A 355 -22.76 6.12 -0.70
CA TYR A 355 -22.63 7.48 -1.24
C TYR A 355 -22.69 8.55 -0.14
N ALA A 356 -23.61 8.42 0.83
CA ALA A 356 -23.69 9.33 1.95
C ALA A 356 -22.41 9.28 2.82
N ALA A 357 -21.86 8.10 3.09
CA ALA A 357 -20.64 7.91 3.86
C ALA A 357 -19.40 8.47 3.14
N ASN A 358 -19.28 8.26 1.83
CA ASN A 358 -18.23 8.85 1.01
C ASN A 358 -18.26 10.38 1.05
N THR A 359 -19.42 11.00 0.84
CA THR A 359 -19.57 12.46 0.96
C THR A 359 -19.26 12.92 2.38
N SER A 360 -19.65 12.16 3.40
CA SER A 360 -19.42 12.49 4.81
C SER A 360 -17.94 12.60 5.14
N PHE A 361 -17.13 11.62 4.71
CA PHE A 361 -15.70 11.65 4.92
C PHE A 361 -15.07 12.90 4.31
N VAL A 362 -15.36 13.19 3.05
CA VAL A 362 -14.79 14.35 2.35
C VAL A 362 -15.27 15.66 2.97
N ALA A 363 -16.54 15.75 3.36
CA ALA A 363 -17.11 16.91 4.05
C ALA A 363 -16.42 17.18 5.39
N LEU A 364 -16.16 16.13 6.19
CA LEU A 364 -15.44 16.24 7.47
C LEU A 364 -14.01 16.76 7.25
N VAL A 365 -13.26 16.16 6.33
CA VAL A 365 -11.89 16.59 6.00
C VAL A 365 -11.85 18.03 5.52
N TYR A 366 -12.75 18.42 4.61
CA TYR A 366 -12.78 19.79 4.10
C TYR A 366 -13.22 20.79 5.16
N SER A 367 -14.14 20.41 6.05
CA SER A 367 -14.58 21.26 7.17
C SER A 367 -13.45 21.62 8.13
N ASP A 368 -12.46 20.75 8.31
CA ASP A 368 -11.30 21.02 9.16
C ASP A 368 -10.47 22.19 8.61
N TRP A 369 -10.34 22.28 7.28
CA TRP A 369 -9.56 23.31 6.59
C TRP A 369 -10.31 24.64 6.41
N LEU A 370 -11.64 24.61 6.29
CA LEU A 370 -12.44 25.81 6.03
C LEU A 370 -12.32 26.88 7.12
N THR A 371 -12.25 28.13 6.69
CA THR A 371 -12.28 29.32 7.55
C THR A 371 -13.66 29.97 7.63
N ASP A 372 -14.55 29.73 6.65
CA ASP A 372 -15.96 30.14 6.71
C ASP A 372 -16.68 29.34 7.81
N PRO A 373 -17.08 29.98 8.92
CA PRO A 373 -17.66 29.26 10.06
C PRO A 373 -19.02 28.63 9.73
N THR A 374 -19.77 29.20 8.78
CA THR A 374 -21.09 28.69 8.38
C THR A 374 -20.96 27.40 7.59
N ARG A 375 -20.06 27.40 6.59
CA ARG A 375 -19.82 26.21 5.76
C ARG A 375 -19.10 25.13 6.54
N LYS A 376 -18.14 25.51 7.39
CA LYS A 376 -17.47 24.59 8.30
C LYS A 376 -18.46 23.81 9.16
N ALA A 377 -19.32 24.51 9.91
CA ALA A 377 -20.34 23.86 10.73
C ALA A 377 -21.29 22.99 9.89
N ARG A 378 -21.78 23.52 8.76
CA ARG A 378 -22.69 22.79 7.87
C ARG A 378 -22.12 21.46 7.37
N TYR A 379 -20.89 21.47 6.87
CA TYR A 379 -20.27 20.27 6.26
C TYR A 379 -19.85 19.26 7.32
N HIS A 380 -19.33 19.76 8.45
CA HIS A 380 -19.06 18.94 9.62
C HIS A 380 -20.34 18.23 10.11
N ASP A 381 -21.41 18.98 10.38
CA ASP A 381 -22.66 18.45 10.93
C ASP A 381 -23.35 17.49 9.95
N PHE A 382 -23.26 17.77 8.64
CA PHE A 382 -23.68 16.82 7.62
C PHE A 382 -22.94 15.48 7.73
N GLY A 383 -21.61 15.52 7.81
CA GLY A 383 -20.80 14.30 7.91
C GLY A 383 -21.10 13.49 9.17
N VAL A 384 -21.22 14.15 10.33
CA VAL A 384 -21.63 13.50 11.58
C VAL A 384 -23.03 12.90 11.45
N ARG A 385 -23.99 13.65 10.90
CA ARG A 385 -25.39 13.23 10.79
C ARG A 385 -25.54 11.97 9.94
N GLN A 386 -24.89 11.91 8.78
CA GLN A 386 -25.03 10.76 7.87
C GLN A 386 -24.35 9.50 8.43
N ILE A 387 -23.19 9.62 9.07
CA ILE A 387 -22.58 8.46 9.75
C ILE A 387 -23.45 7.99 10.91
N ASN A 388 -23.96 8.91 11.73
CA ASN A 388 -24.89 8.54 12.80
C ASN A 388 -26.16 7.87 12.26
N TYR A 389 -26.67 8.28 11.09
CA TYR A 389 -27.79 7.59 10.42
C TYR A 389 -27.46 6.11 10.17
N ALA A 390 -26.28 5.82 9.60
CA ALA A 390 -25.81 4.46 9.33
C ALA A 390 -25.62 3.65 10.64
N LEU A 391 -25.18 4.30 11.71
CA LEU A 391 -24.93 3.65 13.00
C LEU A 391 -26.20 3.40 13.84
N GLY A 392 -27.30 4.11 13.58
CA GLY A 392 -28.59 3.85 14.23
C GLY A 392 -29.52 5.05 14.41
N ASP A 393 -29.07 6.27 14.09
CA ASP A 393 -29.86 7.49 14.24
C ASP A 393 -30.79 7.70 13.05
N ASN A 394 -31.76 6.81 12.94
CA ASN A 394 -32.75 6.76 11.89
C ASN A 394 -34.13 6.39 12.46
N PRO A 395 -35.22 6.52 11.68
CA PRO A 395 -36.57 6.20 12.14
C PRO A 395 -36.74 4.74 12.61
N ARG A 396 -35.92 3.81 12.09
CA ARG A 396 -35.93 2.40 12.48
C ARG A 396 -35.19 2.13 13.80
N LYS A 397 -34.44 3.10 14.33
CA LYS A 397 -33.56 2.94 15.51
C LYS A 397 -32.70 1.68 15.42
N SER A 398 -32.26 1.38 14.21
CA SER A 398 -31.55 0.16 13.85
C SER A 398 -30.26 0.53 13.13
N SER A 399 -29.17 -0.15 13.44
CA SER A 399 -27.92 0.00 12.69
C SER A 399 -28.08 -0.54 11.27
N TYR A 400 -27.25 -0.03 10.36
CA TYR A 400 -27.01 -0.59 9.03
C TYR A 400 -25.64 -1.25 8.90
N VAL A 401 -24.93 -1.44 10.02
CA VAL A 401 -23.62 -2.06 10.07
C VAL A 401 -23.76 -3.44 10.69
N VAL A 402 -23.43 -4.49 9.93
CA VAL A 402 -23.57 -5.88 10.36
C VAL A 402 -22.80 -6.11 11.68
N GLY A 403 -23.50 -6.68 12.67
CA GLY A 403 -22.94 -7.00 13.98
C GLY A 403 -22.58 -5.78 14.86
N PHE A 404 -23.06 -4.57 14.56
CA PHE A 404 -22.83 -3.36 15.36
C PHE A 404 -24.15 -2.69 15.80
N GLY A 405 -24.17 -2.10 17.00
CA GLY A 405 -25.31 -1.30 17.46
C GLY A 405 -26.61 -2.10 17.67
N ALA A 406 -27.74 -1.39 17.73
CA ALA A 406 -29.05 -2.00 17.94
C ALA A 406 -29.63 -2.55 16.62
N ASN A 407 -30.20 -3.75 16.66
CA ASN A 407 -30.89 -4.38 15.52
C ASN A 407 -30.15 -4.28 14.16
N PRO A 408 -28.87 -4.69 14.08
CA PRO A 408 -28.13 -4.66 12.82
C PRO A 408 -28.70 -5.65 11.80
N PRO A 409 -28.36 -5.49 10.49
CA PRO A 409 -28.65 -6.50 9.48
C PRO A 409 -28.06 -7.86 9.86
N GLN A 410 -28.84 -8.93 9.64
CA GLN A 410 -28.43 -10.31 9.92
C GLN A 410 -28.24 -11.12 8.63
N ASN A 411 -28.81 -10.67 7.52
CA ASN A 411 -28.87 -11.43 6.27
C ASN A 411 -28.25 -10.67 5.09
N PRO A 412 -27.02 -10.14 5.19
CA PRO A 412 -26.41 -9.44 4.06
C PRO A 412 -26.29 -10.37 2.84
N HIS A 413 -26.38 -9.81 1.64
CA HIS A 413 -26.14 -10.53 0.39
C HIS A 413 -24.66 -10.88 0.29
N HIS A 414 -24.24 -11.97 0.94
CA HIS A 414 -22.85 -12.37 0.98
C HIS A 414 -22.69 -13.89 1.07
N ARG A 415 -22.07 -14.50 0.05
CA ARG A 415 -21.96 -15.95 -0.13
C ARG A 415 -21.30 -16.69 1.03
N THR A 416 -20.07 -16.30 1.38
CA THR A 416 -19.29 -17.03 2.40
C THR A 416 -19.89 -16.85 3.79
N ALA A 417 -20.23 -15.62 4.20
CA ALA A 417 -20.96 -15.35 5.44
C ALA A 417 -22.28 -16.12 5.54
N HIS A 418 -23.05 -16.24 4.46
CA HIS A 418 -24.26 -17.06 4.46
C HIS A 418 -23.97 -18.53 4.72
N GLY A 419 -22.91 -19.08 4.11
CA GLY A 419 -22.44 -20.43 4.40
C GLY A 419 -23.36 -21.54 3.88
N SER A 420 -24.00 -21.33 2.71
CA SER A 420 -24.82 -22.36 2.06
C SER A 420 -23.97 -23.55 1.66
N TRP A 421 -24.44 -24.75 1.96
CA TRP A 421 -23.87 -25.99 1.43
C TRP A 421 -24.66 -26.55 0.24
N LEU A 422 -25.75 -25.88 -0.16
CA LEU A 422 -26.75 -26.40 -1.11
C LEU A 422 -26.75 -25.71 -2.47
N ASP A 423 -25.86 -24.74 -2.70
CA ASP A 423 -25.96 -23.83 -3.85
C ASP A 423 -27.31 -23.11 -3.86
N SER A 424 -27.64 -22.48 -2.72
CA SER A 424 -28.95 -21.90 -2.49
C SER A 424 -28.85 -20.57 -1.75
N LEU A 425 -29.41 -19.52 -2.34
CA LEU A 425 -29.54 -18.21 -1.71
C LEU A 425 -30.43 -18.25 -0.46
N THR A 426 -31.38 -19.19 -0.38
CA THR A 426 -32.41 -19.23 0.67
C THR A 426 -32.12 -20.25 1.78
N LEU A 427 -31.19 -21.20 1.55
CA LEU A 427 -30.88 -22.25 2.50
C LEU A 427 -29.38 -22.26 2.86
N PRO A 428 -29.03 -22.23 4.16
CA PRO A 428 -29.92 -22.13 5.32
C PRO A 428 -30.71 -20.81 5.37
N GLU A 429 -31.82 -20.77 6.13
CA GLU A 429 -32.62 -19.53 6.22
C GLU A 429 -31.77 -18.38 6.80
N LYS A 430 -31.05 -18.68 7.88
CA LYS A 430 -30.16 -17.75 8.57
C LYS A 430 -28.75 -17.81 8.00
N THR A 431 -28.12 -16.65 7.87
CA THR A 431 -26.67 -16.52 7.71
C THR A 431 -25.94 -17.20 8.88
N ARG A 432 -24.91 -17.99 8.56
CA ARG A 432 -24.16 -18.78 9.56
C ARG A 432 -23.06 -17.99 10.27
N HIS A 433 -22.56 -16.93 9.63
CA HIS A 433 -21.49 -16.09 10.16
C HIS A 433 -21.89 -14.64 10.29
N VAL A 434 -21.34 -13.95 11.28
CA VAL A 434 -21.51 -12.51 11.43
C VAL A 434 -20.38 -11.81 10.66
N LEU A 435 -20.74 -11.19 9.54
CA LEU A 435 -19.82 -10.37 8.73
C LEU A 435 -19.60 -9.00 9.39
N TYR A 436 -18.97 -8.99 10.57
CA TYR A 436 -18.82 -7.79 11.38
C TYR A 436 -18.28 -6.60 10.57
N GLY A 437 -18.95 -5.46 10.73
CA GLY A 437 -18.50 -4.18 10.19
C GLY A 437 -18.96 -3.87 8.77
N ALA A 438 -19.50 -4.84 8.04
CA ALA A 438 -20.00 -4.60 6.69
C ALA A 438 -21.16 -3.58 6.72
N LEU A 439 -21.02 -2.50 5.95
CA LEU A 439 -22.07 -1.52 5.72
C LEU A 439 -22.96 -2.03 4.59
N VAL A 440 -24.25 -2.23 4.86
CA VAL A 440 -25.21 -2.61 3.80
C VAL A 440 -25.55 -1.41 2.91
N GLY A 441 -26.12 -1.67 1.73
CA GLY A 441 -26.52 -0.60 0.82
C GLY A 441 -27.50 0.41 1.42
N GLY A 442 -28.42 -0.06 2.28
CA GLY A 442 -29.38 0.76 3.01
C GLY A 442 -30.66 1.04 2.24
N PRO A 443 -31.48 2.02 2.67
CA PRO A 443 -32.73 2.35 2.01
C PRO A 443 -32.54 2.72 0.53
N SER A 444 -33.22 2.03 -0.38
CA SER A 444 -33.10 2.25 -1.84
C SER A 444 -33.85 3.50 -2.34
N GLY A 445 -34.41 4.30 -1.43
CA GLY A 445 -35.14 5.52 -1.75
C GLY A 445 -35.24 6.47 -0.55
N PRO A 446 -35.65 7.74 -0.75
CA PRO A 446 -35.71 8.76 0.29
C PRO A 446 -36.94 8.61 1.19
N ASN A 447 -37.13 7.43 1.79
CA ASN A 447 -38.28 7.08 2.62
C ASN A 447 -37.92 6.22 3.85
N ASP A 448 -36.63 6.02 4.13
CA ASP A 448 -36.11 5.25 5.27
C ASP A 448 -36.53 3.77 5.30
N THR A 449 -37.14 3.26 4.22
CA THR A 449 -37.62 1.89 4.13
C THR A 449 -36.47 0.95 3.81
N TYR A 450 -36.33 -0.09 4.62
CA TYR A 450 -35.31 -1.12 4.45
C TYR A 450 -35.85 -2.45 4.99
N THR A 451 -35.53 -3.54 4.28
CA THR A 451 -35.81 -4.91 4.69
C THR A 451 -34.50 -5.69 4.73
N ASP A 452 -34.23 -6.37 5.84
CA ASP A 452 -33.07 -7.26 5.95
C ASP A 452 -33.37 -8.58 5.22
N LEU A 453 -33.20 -8.55 3.89
CA LEU A 453 -33.47 -9.67 3.01
C LEU A 453 -32.23 -9.96 2.17
N ARG A 454 -31.68 -11.18 2.31
CA ARG A 454 -30.48 -11.60 1.58
C ARG A 454 -30.60 -11.56 0.06
N SER A 455 -31.80 -11.74 -0.48
CA SER A 455 -32.04 -11.64 -1.93
C SER A 455 -32.17 -10.21 -2.45
N ASP A 456 -32.26 -9.21 -1.56
CA ASP A 456 -32.24 -7.80 -1.94
C ASP A 456 -30.80 -7.33 -2.06
N TYR A 457 -30.19 -7.60 -3.22
CA TYR A 457 -28.84 -7.17 -3.59
C TYR A 457 -28.74 -5.65 -3.85
N THR A 458 -29.80 -4.87 -3.65
CA THR A 458 -29.74 -3.40 -3.73
C THR A 458 -29.59 -2.81 -2.33
N ALA A 459 -30.46 -3.21 -1.41
CA ALA A 459 -30.47 -2.69 -0.05
C ALA A 459 -29.53 -3.45 0.91
N ASN A 460 -29.29 -4.74 0.66
CA ASN A 460 -28.55 -5.64 1.55
C ASN A 460 -27.21 -6.13 0.99
N GLU A 461 -26.79 -5.63 -0.16
CA GLU A 461 -25.42 -5.81 -0.66
C GLU A 461 -24.41 -5.17 0.28
N VAL A 462 -23.22 -5.75 0.33
CA VAL A 462 -22.05 -5.26 1.04
C VAL A 462 -20.87 -5.29 0.08
N ALA A 463 -19.98 -4.29 0.14
CA ALA A 463 -18.82 -4.25 -0.76
C ALA A 463 -17.63 -3.52 -0.15
N THR A 464 -16.44 -3.82 -0.68
CA THR A 464 -15.20 -3.16 -0.26
C THR A 464 -15.28 -1.64 -0.39
N ASP A 465 -15.93 -1.12 -1.44
CA ASP A 465 -16.09 0.32 -1.66
C ASP A 465 -17.14 0.96 -0.74
N TYR A 466 -18.10 0.17 -0.23
CA TYR A 466 -19.13 0.66 0.70
C TYR A 466 -18.49 1.04 2.04
N ASN A 467 -17.55 0.24 2.49
CA ASN A 467 -16.84 0.46 3.74
C ASN A 467 -15.70 1.48 3.62
N ALA A 468 -15.30 1.92 2.42
CA ALA A 468 -14.05 2.66 2.22
C ALA A 468 -14.12 4.10 2.77
N GLY A 469 -15.04 4.91 2.24
CA GLY A 469 -15.30 6.25 2.79
C GLY A 469 -15.91 6.19 4.18
N PHE A 470 -16.71 5.15 4.47
CA PHE A 470 -17.28 4.91 5.80
C PHE A 470 -16.21 4.73 6.89
N SER A 471 -15.23 3.85 6.67
CA SER A 471 -14.11 3.63 7.61
C SER A 471 -13.31 4.91 7.83
N SER A 472 -13.08 5.68 6.77
CA SER A 472 -12.32 6.93 6.83
C SER A 472 -13.08 8.00 7.61
N ALA A 473 -14.40 8.09 7.44
CA ALA A 473 -15.26 8.95 8.26
C ALA A 473 -15.27 8.50 9.73
N LEU A 474 -15.38 7.19 10.00
CA LEU A 474 -15.33 6.64 11.36
C LEU A 474 -14.02 6.96 12.06
N ALA A 475 -12.88 6.85 11.38
CA ALA A 475 -11.59 7.25 11.92
C ALA A 475 -11.57 8.74 12.28
N ARG A 476 -12.06 9.61 11.37
CA ARG A 476 -12.16 11.04 11.65
C ARG A 476 -13.08 11.34 12.83
N LEU A 477 -14.21 10.64 12.97
CA LEU A 477 -15.13 10.83 14.10
C LEU A 477 -14.55 10.27 15.41
N ALA A 478 -13.86 9.13 15.39
CA ALA A 478 -13.15 8.58 16.54
C ALA A 478 -12.02 9.52 17.00
N GLN A 479 -11.38 10.24 16.07
CA GLN A 479 -10.36 11.24 16.42
C GLN A 479 -10.93 12.38 17.27
N GLU A 480 -12.16 12.82 16.97
CA GLU A 480 -12.83 13.96 17.60
C GLU A 480 -13.66 13.57 18.82
N TYR A 481 -14.52 12.57 18.68
CA TYR A 481 -15.49 12.16 19.69
C TYR A 481 -15.04 10.94 20.51
N GLY A 482 -13.97 10.25 20.09
CA GLY A 482 -13.49 9.06 20.77
C GLY A 482 -14.36 7.83 20.55
N GLY A 483 -14.45 7.00 21.59
CA GLY A 483 -14.97 5.63 21.55
C GLY A 483 -13.93 4.67 22.15
N THR A 484 -14.34 3.43 22.42
CA THR A 484 -13.45 2.39 22.93
C THR A 484 -13.67 1.11 22.14
N PRO A 485 -12.63 0.55 21.48
CA PRO A 485 -12.76 -0.72 20.77
C PRO A 485 -13.08 -1.85 21.76
N LEU A 486 -13.66 -2.94 21.27
CA LEU A 486 -13.96 -4.10 22.09
C LEU A 486 -12.67 -4.87 22.40
N ALA A 487 -12.45 -5.17 23.68
CA ALA A 487 -11.39 -6.08 24.11
C ALA A 487 -11.74 -7.53 23.72
N GLY A 488 -10.75 -8.28 23.24
CA GLY A 488 -10.96 -9.68 22.85
C GLY A 488 -11.85 -9.88 21.61
N PHE A 489 -11.96 -8.85 20.76
CA PHE A 489 -12.61 -8.95 19.46
C PHE A 489 -11.58 -9.32 18.38
N PRO A 490 -11.94 -10.18 17.41
CA PRO A 490 -13.20 -10.91 17.30
C PRO A 490 -13.28 -12.08 18.28
N VAL A 491 -14.51 -12.45 18.67
CA VAL A 491 -14.74 -13.71 19.38
C VAL A 491 -14.89 -14.80 18.31
N ALA A 492 -14.05 -15.83 18.37
CA ALA A 492 -14.12 -16.94 17.43
C ALA A 492 -15.50 -17.62 17.51
N GLU A 493 -16.19 -17.63 16.37
CA GLU A 493 -17.49 -18.29 16.24
C GLU A 493 -17.36 -19.80 16.44
N GLN A 494 -18.44 -20.43 16.89
CA GLN A 494 -18.52 -21.88 17.05
C GLN A 494 -19.42 -22.47 15.96
N PRO A 495 -19.14 -23.69 15.48
CA PRO A 495 -20.04 -24.39 14.57
C PRO A 495 -21.49 -24.43 15.07
N ASP A 496 -22.42 -24.11 14.18
CA ASP A 496 -23.87 -24.15 14.40
C ASP A 496 -24.46 -25.57 14.43
N GLY A 497 -23.60 -26.57 14.22
CA GLY A 497 -23.88 -28.00 14.30
C GLY A 497 -22.68 -28.84 13.89
N ASP A 498 -22.90 -30.15 13.74
CA ASP A 498 -21.86 -31.04 13.19
C ASP A 498 -21.59 -30.66 11.73
N GLU A 499 -20.34 -30.32 11.40
CA GLU A 499 -19.97 -29.90 10.04
C GLU A 499 -19.90 -31.07 9.06
N ILE A 500 -19.25 -32.16 9.45
CA ILE A 500 -19.10 -33.36 8.61
C ILE A 500 -19.55 -34.56 9.43
N PHE A 501 -20.53 -35.30 8.92
CA PHE A 501 -21.17 -36.37 9.65
C PHE A 501 -21.76 -37.44 8.73
N VAL A 502 -22.21 -38.54 9.34
CA VAL A 502 -22.89 -39.64 8.66
C VAL A 502 -24.32 -39.76 9.16
N GLU A 503 -25.26 -39.83 8.23
CA GLU A 503 -26.62 -40.32 8.48
C GLU A 503 -26.75 -41.75 7.96
N ALA A 504 -27.55 -42.58 8.63
CA ALA A 504 -27.82 -43.92 8.13
C ALA A 504 -29.23 -44.39 8.48
N MET A 505 -29.69 -45.36 7.70
CA MET A 505 -30.91 -46.13 7.93
C MET A 505 -30.73 -47.55 7.40
N LEU A 506 -31.61 -48.46 7.78
CA LEU A 506 -31.72 -49.77 7.14
C LEU A 506 -32.36 -49.58 5.76
N ASN A 507 -31.70 -50.06 4.71
CA ASN A 507 -32.24 -49.97 3.35
C ASN A 507 -33.42 -50.93 3.16
N GLN A 508 -33.40 -52.04 3.90
CA GLN A 508 -34.49 -52.99 4.06
C GLN A 508 -34.38 -53.67 5.43
N PRO A 509 -35.45 -54.33 5.93
CA PRO A 509 -35.36 -55.13 7.15
C PRO A 509 -34.18 -56.12 7.08
N PRO A 510 -33.46 -56.37 8.20
CA PRO A 510 -32.32 -57.27 8.19
C PRO A 510 -32.77 -58.67 7.77
N GLY A 511 -32.03 -59.29 6.86
CA GLY A 511 -32.25 -60.68 6.48
C GLY A 511 -31.59 -61.63 7.47
N GLY A 512 -32.01 -62.88 7.50
CA GLY A 512 -31.37 -63.92 8.34
C GLY A 512 -29.91 -64.24 7.98
N THR A 513 -29.35 -63.58 6.96
CA THR A 513 -27.96 -63.76 6.50
C THR A 513 -27.26 -62.43 6.19
N PHE A 514 -27.91 -61.27 6.36
CA PHE A 514 -27.32 -59.99 5.95
C PHE A 514 -27.93 -58.78 6.65
N THR A 515 -27.15 -57.70 6.71
CA THR A 515 -27.61 -56.34 7.03
C THR A 515 -27.37 -55.45 5.83
N GLU A 516 -28.41 -54.74 5.37
CA GLU A 516 -28.29 -53.76 4.29
C GLU A 516 -28.59 -52.35 4.80
N VAL A 517 -27.62 -51.46 4.63
CA VAL A 517 -27.59 -50.11 5.18
C VAL A 517 -27.53 -49.11 4.04
N LYS A 518 -28.33 -48.05 4.16
CA LYS A 518 -28.19 -46.83 3.39
C LYS A 518 -27.50 -45.79 4.27
N ALA A 519 -26.24 -45.50 3.99
CA ALA A 519 -25.47 -44.44 4.63
C ALA A 519 -25.37 -43.21 3.72
N MET A 520 -25.30 -42.03 4.33
CA MET A 520 -25.17 -40.74 3.67
C MET A 520 -24.08 -39.93 4.37
N ILE A 521 -22.97 -39.70 3.69
CA ILE A 521 -21.97 -38.73 4.13
C ILE A 521 -22.52 -37.33 3.89
N ARG A 522 -22.38 -36.43 4.86
CA ARG A 522 -22.74 -35.00 4.75
C ARG A 522 -21.50 -34.15 5.02
N ASN A 523 -21.26 -33.16 4.17
CA ASN A 523 -20.29 -32.09 4.39
C ASN A 523 -21.02 -30.75 4.33
N GLN A 524 -21.31 -30.18 5.50
CA GLN A 524 -21.94 -28.88 5.72
C GLN A 524 -20.94 -27.93 6.41
N SER A 525 -19.64 -28.14 6.19
CA SER A 525 -18.59 -27.33 6.81
C SER A 525 -18.70 -25.85 6.47
N ALA A 526 -18.32 -25.01 7.43
CA ALA A 526 -18.30 -23.56 7.32
C ALA A 526 -17.26 -22.90 8.25
N PHE A 527 -16.51 -23.66 9.05
CA PHE A 527 -15.51 -23.15 10.00
C PHE A 527 -14.09 -23.72 9.78
N PRO A 528 -13.41 -23.38 8.67
CA PRO A 528 -13.97 -22.83 7.44
C PRO A 528 -14.64 -23.94 6.60
N ALA A 529 -15.35 -23.54 5.55
CA ALA A 529 -15.82 -24.46 4.53
C ALA A 529 -14.62 -25.19 3.90
N ARG A 530 -14.75 -26.50 3.68
CA ARG A 530 -13.63 -27.33 3.20
C ARG A 530 -14.09 -28.55 2.43
N ALA A 531 -13.30 -28.95 1.44
CA ALA A 531 -13.52 -30.17 0.68
C ALA A 531 -13.01 -31.40 1.44
N LEU A 532 -13.77 -32.49 1.38
CA LEU A 532 -13.39 -33.81 1.88
C LEU A 532 -13.09 -34.72 0.69
N LYS A 533 -11.81 -35.08 0.51
CA LYS A 533 -11.33 -35.84 -0.66
C LYS A 533 -10.83 -37.24 -0.35
N ASN A 534 -10.48 -37.53 0.91
CA ASN A 534 -9.93 -38.82 1.33
C ASN A 534 -10.88 -39.55 2.31
N ALA A 535 -12.20 -39.45 2.03
CA ALA A 535 -13.24 -40.01 2.86
C ALA A 535 -13.26 -41.54 2.83
N THR A 536 -13.26 -42.16 4.02
CA THR A 536 -13.59 -43.58 4.22
C THR A 536 -14.55 -43.74 5.39
N LEU A 537 -15.42 -44.74 5.33
CA LEU A 537 -16.47 -44.99 6.31
C LEU A 537 -16.38 -46.43 6.81
N ARG A 538 -16.57 -46.65 8.12
CA ARG A 538 -16.56 -48.00 8.71
C ARG A 538 -17.89 -48.34 9.37
N TYR A 539 -18.43 -49.50 8.99
CA TYR A 539 -19.57 -50.15 9.64
C TYR A 539 -19.06 -51.31 10.49
N TRP A 540 -19.16 -51.17 11.81
CA TRP A 540 -18.68 -52.09 12.84
C TRP A 540 -19.74 -53.12 13.23
N PHE A 541 -19.35 -54.39 13.27
CA PHE A 541 -20.24 -55.51 13.53
C PHE A 541 -19.52 -56.64 14.29
N THR A 542 -20.28 -57.55 14.88
CA THR A 542 -19.72 -58.70 15.62
C THR A 542 -19.86 -59.97 14.79
N LEU A 543 -18.79 -60.74 14.63
CA LEU A 543 -18.87 -62.06 14.01
C LEU A 543 -19.64 -63.03 14.91
N ASP A 544 -20.75 -63.54 14.41
CA ASP A 544 -21.64 -64.43 15.17
C ASP A 544 -21.10 -65.85 15.34
N SER A 545 -21.45 -66.46 16.47
CA SER A 545 -21.11 -67.86 16.75
C SER A 545 -21.72 -68.79 15.70
N GLY A 546 -20.88 -69.56 15.01
CA GLY A 546 -21.28 -70.46 13.94
C GLY A 546 -21.11 -69.90 12.53
N ASP A 547 -20.76 -68.61 12.40
CA ASP A 547 -20.32 -68.02 11.15
C ASP A 547 -18.79 -68.05 11.02
N SER A 548 -18.27 -67.77 9.82
CA SER A 548 -16.83 -67.73 9.55
C SER A 548 -16.46 -66.54 8.69
N ALA A 549 -15.24 -66.02 8.89
CA ALA A 549 -14.69 -64.92 8.09
C ALA A 549 -14.66 -65.23 6.58
N ALA A 550 -14.70 -66.50 6.18
CA ALA A 550 -14.76 -66.90 4.78
C ALA A 550 -16.10 -66.57 4.11
N ASN A 551 -17.19 -66.53 4.88
CA ASN A 551 -18.55 -66.27 4.41
C ASN A 551 -18.87 -64.77 4.32
N LEU A 552 -18.06 -63.93 4.98
CA LEU A 552 -18.27 -62.49 5.03
C LEU A 552 -18.00 -61.84 3.67
N THR A 553 -18.99 -61.12 3.16
CA THR A 553 -18.84 -60.31 1.94
C THR A 553 -19.41 -58.91 2.15
N LEU A 554 -18.77 -57.95 1.49
CA LEU A 554 -19.29 -56.59 1.31
C LEU A 554 -19.69 -56.43 -0.16
N SER A 555 -20.91 -55.98 -0.37
CA SER A 555 -21.41 -55.57 -1.69
C SER A 555 -22.13 -54.24 -1.59
N ALA A 556 -22.17 -53.47 -2.68
CA ALA A 556 -22.98 -52.27 -2.76
C ALA A 556 -23.90 -52.36 -3.98
N ASN A 557 -25.20 -52.22 -3.76
CA ASN A 557 -26.21 -52.18 -4.81
C ASN A 557 -26.33 -50.78 -5.42
N TYR A 558 -25.95 -49.73 -4.68
CA TYR A 558 -25.85 -48.36 -5.17
C TYR A 558 -24.80 -47.57 -4.38
N SER A 559 -23.93 -46.83 -5.06
CA SER A 559 -22.89 -46.02 -4.42
C SER A 559 -22.51 -44.84 -5.32
N GLU A 560 -22.60 -43.63 -4.78
CA GLU A 560 -22.10 -42.41 -5.44
C GLU A 560 -20.56 -42.28 -5.32
N CYS A 561 -19.91 -43.17 -4.57
CA CYS A 561 -18.45 -43.20 -4.41
C CYS A 561 -17.76 -44.18 -5.35
N GLY A 562 -18.51 -44.81 -6.27
CA GLY A 562 -18.03 -45.88 -7.13
C GLY A 562 -18.14 -47.26 -6.49
N PRO A 563 -17.71 -48.32 -7.19
CA PRO A 563 -17.87 -49.71 -6.74
C PRO A 563 -17.23 -49.94 -5.37
N GLN A 564 -17.96 -50.62 -4.49
CA GLN A 564 -17.47 -51.02 -3.17
C GLN A 564 -17.21 -52.52 -3.20
N THR A 565 -15.96 -52.92 -3.01
CA THR A 565 -15.53 -54.32 -3.06
C THR A 565 -14.54 -54.58 -1.94
N GLY A 566 -14.48 -55.82 -1.47
CA GLY A 566 -13.58 -56.22 -0.40
C GLY A 566 -14.21 -57.23 0.54
N LYS A 567 -13.42 -57.64 1.53
CA LYS A 567 -13.92 -58.43 2.66
C LYS A 567 -13.88 -57.56 3.91
N PRO A 568 -14.85 -57.72 4.82
CA PRO A 568 -14.76 -57.10 6.13
C PRO A 568 -13.44 -57.42 6.84
N VAL A 569 -12.93 -56.43 7.56
CA VAL A 569 -11.63 -56.46 8.25
C VAL A 569 -11.85 -56.81 9.72
N ARG A 570 -11.00 -57.69 10.26
CA ARG A 570 -11.02 -58.05 11.68
C ARG A 570 -10.34 -56.95 12.49
N ALA A 571 -11.05 -56.39 13.46
CA ALA A 571 -10.52 -55.41 14.41
C ALA A 571 -10.11 -56.05 15.75
N GLY A 572 -10.46 -57.32 15.97
CA GLY A 572 -9.95 -58.13 17.06
C GLY A 572 -11.01 -58.90 17.81
N GLY A 573 -10.65 -60.06 18.37
CA GLY A 573 -11.64 -60.97 18.94
C GLY A 573 -12.71 -61.35 17.90
N THR A 574 -13.97 -61.06 18.21
CA THR A 574 -15.13 -61.20 17.31
C THR A 574 -15.54 -59.86 16.65
N LEU A 575 -14.83 -58.75 16.89
CA LEU A 575 -15.15 -57.45 16.30
C LEU A 575 -14.57 -57.32 14.90
N TYR A 576 -15.42 -56.91 13.95
CA TYR A 576 -15.09 -56.67 12.56
C TYR A 576 -15.66 -55.32 12.09
N TYR A 577 -15.17 -54.83 10.95
CA TYR A 577 -15.79 -53.72 10.24
C TYR A 577 -15.78 -53.93 8.73
N ALA A 578 -16.80 -53.40 8.06
CA ALA A 578 -16.80 -53.18 6.62
C ALA A 578 -16.33 -51.74 6.35
N GLU A 579 -15.27 -51.59 5.55
CA GLU A 579 -14.77 -50.27 5.14
C GLU A 579 -15.29 -49.92 3.75
N LEU A 580 -15.85 -48.72 3.63
CA LEU A 580 -16.34 -48.13 2.39
C LEU A 580 -15.45 -46.95 2.02
N SER A 581 -15.10 -46.83 0.73
CA SER A 581 -14.20 -45.81 0.25
C SER A 581 -14.91 -44.81 -0.65
N CYS A 582 -14.69 -43.53 -0.34
CA CYS A 582 -15.02 -42.37 -1.16
C CYS A 582 -13.76 -41.57 -1.49
N VAL A 583 -12.58 -42.19 -1.40
CA VAL A 583 -11.31 -41.54 -1.74
C VAL A 583 -11.34 -41.12 -3.22
N GLY A 584 -10.95 -39.87 -3.49
CA GLY A 584 -11.00 -39.27 -4.82
C GLY A 584 -12.32 -38.58 -5.16
N GLN A 585 -13.39 -38.77 -4.37
CA GLN A 585 -14.61 -37.96 -4.48
C GLN A 585 -14.36 -36.57 -3.93
N ASN A 586 -14.80 -35.51 -4.62
CA ASN A 586 -14.81 -34.16 -4.08
C ASN A 586 -16.14 -33.91 -3.35
N ILE A 587 -16.18 -34.12 -2.03
CA ILE A 587 -17.38 -33.88 -1.21
C ILE A 587 -17.22 -32.51 -0.53
N HIS A 588 -18.00 -31.50 -0.92
CA HIS A 588 -17.82 -30.12 -0.45
C HIS A 588 -19.16 -29.37 -0.33
N PRO A 589 -19.25 -28.36 0.57
CA PRO A 589 -20.47 -27.59 0.81
C PRO A 589 -20.75 -26.60 -0.33
N GLY A 590 -21.12 -27.08 -1.51
CA GLY A 590 -21.30 -26.24 -2.69
C GLY A 590 -22.41 -26.68 -3.63
N GLY A 591 -23.39 -27.46 -3.15
CA GLY A 591 -24.49 -27.95 -3.96
C GLY A 591 -25.15 -29.22 -3.40
N GLN A 592 -26.39 -29.46 -3.82
CA GLN A 592 -27.20 -30.57 -3.29
C GLN A 592 -26.55 -31.95 -3.48
N SER A 593 -25.88 -32.19 -4.61
CA SER A 593 -25.16 -33.44 -4.85
C SER A 593 -23.70 -33.37 -4.37
N GLN A 594 -23.11 -32.18 -4.39
CA GLN A 594 -21.71 -31.94 -4.06
C GLN A 594 -21.43 -32.17 -2.57
N HIS A 595 -22.37 -31.76 -1.70
CA HIS A 595 -22.19 -31.82 -0.24
C HIS A 595 -22.40 -33.21 0.37
N ARG A 596 -22.85 -34.20 -0.41
CA ARG A 596 -23.21 -35.53 0.11
C ARG A 596 -22.75 -36.68 -0.77
N ARG A 597 -22.65 -37.87 -0.19
CA ARG A 597 -22.52 -39.13 -0.94
C ARG A 597 -23.36 -40.22 -0.31
N GLU A 598 -24.18 -40.87 -1.11
CA GLU A 598 -25.00 -42.01 -0.76
C GLU A 598 -24.24 -43.33 -1.00
N LEU A 599 -24.29 -44.21 0.00
CA LEU A 599 -23.71 -45.55 -0.01
C LEU A 599 -24.78 -46.53 0.47
N GLN A 600 -25.35 -47.30 -0.45
CA GLN A 600 -26.19 -48.47 -0.11
C GLN A 600 -25.34 -49.72 -0.20
N PHE A 601 -25.12 -50.35 0.95
CA PHE A 601 -24.23 -51.50 1.05
C PHE A 601 -24.83 -52.59 1.91
N ARG A 602 -24.41 -53.82 1.61
CA ARG A 602 -24.81 -55.03 2.30
C ARG A 602 -23.59 -55.75 2.85
N VAL A 603 -23.59 -55.98 4.15
CA VAL A 603 -22.71 -56.95 4.80
C VAL A 603 -23.47 -58.27 4.87
N THR A 604 -22.94 -59.30 4.22
CA THR A 604 -23.55 -60.63 4.18
C THR A 604 -22.67 -61.60 4.97
N GLY A 605 -23.28 -62.37 5.87
CA GLY A 605 -22.67 -63.47 6.59
C GLY A 605 -23.37 -64.81 6.31
N GLY A 606 -23.14 -65.77 7.19
CA GLY A 606 -23.73 -67.11 7.16
C GLY A 606 -25.17 -67.17 7.67
N SER A 607 -25.69 -68.39 7.82
CA SER A 607 -27.08 -68.65 8.28
C SER A 607 -27.36 -68.27 9.74
N THR A 608 -26.34 -67.88 10.50
CA THR A 608 -26.42 -67.48 11.91
C THR A 608 -26.26 -65.97 12.11
N TRP A 609 -26.32 -65.17 11.03
CA TRP A 609 -26.15 -63.72 11.08
C TRP A 609 -27.16 -63.04 12.02
N ASN A 610 -26.66 -62.19 12.91
CA ASN A 610 -27.45 -61.47 13.91
C ASN A 610 -27.02 -60.00 14.03
N ALA A 611 -27.64 -59.15 13.23
CA ALA A 611 -27.38 -57.71 13.23
C ALA A 611 -27.61 -57.02 14.60
N ALA A 612 -28.37 -57.61 15.51
CA ALA A 612 -28.78 -56.93 16.75
C ALA A 612 -27.62 -56.72 17.75
N ASN A 613 -26.51 -57.44 17.60
CA ASN A 613 -25.30 -57.26 18.41
C ASN A 613 -24.23 -56.39 17.72
N ASP A 614 -24.52 -55.85 16.54
CA ASP A 614 -23.60 -55.01 15.79
C ASP A 614 -23.58 -53.59 16.35
N ALA A 615 -22.39 -53.08 16.63
CA ALA A 615 -22.22 -51.73 17.15
C ALA A 615 -22.84 -50.68 16.21
N SER A 616 -22.60 -50.78 14.90
CA SER A 616 -23.14 -49.85 13.91
C SER A 616 -24.62 -50.05 13.55
N PHE A 617 -25.24 -51.17 13.94
CA PHE A 617 -26.67 -51.41 13.74
C PHE A 617 -27.53 -50.67 14.76
N ALA A 618 -26.99 -50.40 15.95
CA ALA A 618 -27.72 -49.78 17.05
C ALA A 618 -28.41 -48.47 16.62
N GLY A 619 -29.74 -48.43 16.78
CA GLY A 619 -30.57 -47.26 16.49
C GLY A 619 -30.97 -47.08 15.02
N LEU A 620 -30.52 -47.94 14.10
CA LEU A 620 -30.96 -47.89 12.71
C LEU A 620 -32.39 -48.40 12.54
N THR A 621 -33.18 -47.73 11.70
CA THR A 621 -34.56 -48.09 11.36
C THR A 621 -34.76 -48.10 9.85
N THR A 622 -35.86 -48.65 9.35
CA THR A 622 -36.20 -48.61 7.90
C THR A 622 -36.99 -47.37 7.50
N THR A 623 -37.29 -46.46 8.43
CA THR A 623 -38.26 -45.37 8.20
C THR A 623 -37.63 -44.06 7.74
N ALA A 624 -36.42 -43.74 8.21
CA ALA A 624 -35.75 -42.49 7.85
C ALA A 624 -34.23 -42.55 8.12
N LEU A 625 -33.47 -41.77 7.34
CA LEU A 625 -32.07 -41.44 7.63
C LEU A 625 -31.98 -40.65 8.95
N ALA A 626 -31.09 -41.06 9.83
CA ALA A 626 -30.77 -40.35 11.06
C ALA A 626 -29.26 -40.26 11.27
N LYS A 627 -28.78 -39.17 11.87
CA LYS A 627 -27.38 -39.04 12.30
C LYS A 627 -27.02 -40.21 13.22
N THR A 628 -25.91 -40.88 12.95
CA THR A 628 -25.40 -41.94 13.81
C THR A 628 -23.90 -41.76 14.06
N LYS A 629 -23.49 -41.90 15.32
CA LYS A 629 -22.07 -41.94 15.69
C LYS A 629 -21.49 -43.36 15.66
N ALA A 630 -22.34 -44.37 15.50
CA ALA A 630 -21.91 -45.76 15.51
C ALA A 630 -21.28 -46.19 14.17
N ILE A 631 -21.53 -45.43 13.09
CA ILE A 631 -20.80 -45.54 11.82
C ILE A 631 -19.76 -44.43 11.80
N THR A 632 -18.48 -44.80 11.68
CA THR A 632 -17.37 -43.85 11.79
C THR A 632 -16.89 -43.40 10.41
N LEU A 633 -16.46 -42.14 10.32
CA LEU A 633 -15.97 -41.51 9.09
C LEU A 633 -14.56 -40.96 9.34
N TYR A 634 -13.70 -41.15 8.34
CA TYR A 634 -12.29 -40.79 8.39
C TYR A 634 -11.90 -39.95 7.18
N ASP A 635 -10.95 -39.05 7.37
CA ASP A 635 -10.26 -38.32 6.31
C ASP A 635 -8.78 -38.68 6.32
N GLY A 636 -8.29 -39.36 5.28
CA GLY A 636 -6.90 -39.82 5.21
C GLY A 636 -6.51 -40.75 6.37
N GLY A 637 -7.47 -41.53 6.88
CA GLY A 637 -7.28 -42.43 8.03
C GLY A 637 -7.47 -41.78 9.41
N LYS A 638 -7.61 -40.45 9.50
CA LYS A 638 -7.94 -39.76 10.76
C LYS A 638 -9.44 -39.80 11.00
N LEU A 639 -9.88 -40.28 12.17
CA LEU A 639 -11.29 -40.25 12.56
C LEU A 639 -11.77 -38.79 12.65
N ILE A 640 -12.81 -38.44 11.90
CA ILE A 640 -13.42 -37.10 11.88
C ILE A 640 -14.88 -37.08 12.34
N TRP A 641 -15.57 -38.23 12.33
CA TRP A 641 -16.93 -38.37 12.87
C TRP A 641 -17.19 -39.77 13.41
N GLY A 642 -18.00 -39.83 14.46
CA GLY A 642 -18.43 -41.07 15.11
C GLY A 642 -17.54 -41.48 16.28
N THR A 643 -17.82 -42.66 16.82
CA THR A 643 -17.07 -43.26 17.92
C THR A 643 -16.87 -44.72 17.59
N GLU A 644 -15.62 -45.14 17.49
CA GLU A 644 -15.29 -46.55 17.31
C GLU A 644 -15.77 -47.33 18.55
N PRO A 645 -16.39 -48.51 18.38
CA PRO A 645 -16.83 -49.31 19.51
C PRO A 645 -15.65 -49.70 20.38
N THR A 646 -15.80 -49.48 21.69
CA THR A 646 -14.88 -49.99 22.71
C THR A 646 -15.56 -51.17 23.40
N GLY A 647 -15.06 -52.40 23.23
CA GLY A 647 -15.79 -53.59 23.65
C GLY A 647 -15.04 -54.93 23.59
N THR A 648 -14.23 -55.18 24.62
CA THR A 648 -14.16 -56.46 25.38
C THR A 648 -13.94 -57.78 24.64
N VAL A 649 -12.73 -58.00 24.17
CA VAL A 649 -11.69 -58.58 25.03
C VAL A 649 -10.55 -57.59 24.96
N THR A 650 -10.09 -57.03 26.09
CA THR A 650 -8.76 -56.43 26.07
C THR A 650 -7.83 -57.58 25.77
N ASP A 651 -7.49 -57.72 24.50
CA ASP A 651 -6.19 -58.23 24.16
C ASP A 651 -5.21 -57.37 24.94
N THR A 652 -4.58 -57.98 25.94
CA THR A 652 -3.46 -57.38 26.68
C THR A 652 -2.16 -58.06 26.26
N THR A 653 -2.21 -58.91 25.24
CA THR A 653 -1.07 -59.70 24.80
C THR A 653 -0.45 -58.94 23.63
N PRO A 654 0.77 -58.41 23.78
CA PRO A 654 1.44 -57.78 22.65
C PRO A 654 1.67 -58.78 21.52
N PRO A 655 1.70 -58.31 20.26
CA PRO A 655 2.17 -59.12 19.13
C PRO A 655 3.51 -59.78 19.39
N THR A 656 3.82 -60.85 18.67
CA THR A 656 5.19 -61.39 18.68
C THR A 656 6.18 -60.32 18.24
N VAL A 657 7.37 -60.32 18.81
CA VAL A 657 8.45 -59.38 18.44
C VAL A 657 8.74 -59.53 16.94
N PRO A 658 8.78 -58.42 16.16
CA PRO A 658 9.16 -58.47 14.76
C PRO A 658 10.56 -59.08 14.56
N GLY A 659 10.82 -59.62 13.37
CA GLY A 659 12.19 -60.00 13.00
C GLY A 659 13.15 -58.79 12.99
N THR A 660 14.46 -59.06 13.05
CA THR A 660 15.49 -58.03 12.88
C THR A 660 15.31 -57.35 11.52
N PRO A 661 15.22 -56.00 11.46
CA PRO A 661 15.08 -55.30 10.18
C PRO A 661 16.34 -55.45 9.34
N ALA A 662 16.17 -55.93 8.10
CA ALA A 662 17.20 -56.08 7.10
C ALA A 662 17.02 -55.02 6.01
N ALA A 663 18.10 -54.31 5.69
CA ALA A 663 18.12 -53.30 4.63
C ALA A 663 18.49 -53.93 3.28
N THR A 664 17.74 -53.55 2.24
CA THR A 664 17.99 -53.90 0.83
C THR A 664 17.84 -52.65 -0.04
N GLY A 665 18.34 -52.68 -1.27
CA GLY A 665 18.28 -51.52 -2.17
C GLY A 665 18.94 -50.28 -1.56
N ILE A 666 20.02 -50.46 -0.80
CA ILE A 666 20.71 -49.39 -0.09
C ILE A 666 21.33 -48.44 -1.11
N THR A 667 20.95 -47.16 -1.05
CA THR A 667 21.53 -46.08 -1.83
C THR A 667 22.28 -45.11 -0.90
N SER A 668 22.79 -44.02 -1.45
CA SER A 668 23.45 -42.97 -0.67
C SER A 668 22.45 -42.15 0.17
N THR A 669 21.16 -42.17 -0.16
CA THR A 669 20.13 -41.34 0.49
C THR A 669 18.92 -42.11 0.99
N GLY A 670 18.89 -43.43 0.83
CA GLY A 670 17.77 -44.26 1.24
C GLY A 670 18.10 -45.74 1.30
N ALA A 671 17.14 -46.51 1.79
CA ALA A 671 17.17 -47.97 1.80
C ALA A 671 15.75 -48.51 2.00
N SER A 672 15.49 -49.73 1.56
CA SER A 672 14.26 -50.46 1.87
C SER A 672 14.51 -51.39 3.05
N LEU A 673 13.84 -51.15 4.18
CA LEU A 673 13.84 -52.06 5.31
C LEU A 673 12.74 -53.10 5.15
N SER A 674 13.06 -54.35 5.47
CA SER A 674 12.11 -55.45 5.57
C SER A 674 12.41 -56.30 6.79
N TRP A 675 11.40 -56.90 7.39
CA TRP A 675 11.54 -57.79 8.55
C TRP A 675 10.54 -58.93 8.47
N THR A 676 10.78 -59.98 9.25
CA THR A 676 9.78 -61.03 9.42
C THR A 676 8.56 -60.45 10.13
N ALA A 677 7.39 -60.61 9.54
CA ALA A 677 6.13 -60.11 10.07
C ALA A 677 5.83 -60.73 11.44
N SER A 678 5.30 -59.91 12.33
CA SER A 678 4.73 -60.35 13.61
C SER A 678 3.42 -61.07 13.38
N THR A 679 3.13 -62.02 14.27
CA THR A 679 1.80 -62.60 14.42
C THR A 679 1.20 -62.12 15.72
N ASP A 680 -0.10 -61.94 15.73
CA ASP A 680 -0.85 -61.73 16.96
C ASP A 680 -2.06 -62.67 16.96
N ALA A 681 -2.25 -63.39 18.06
CA ALA A 681 -3.34 -64.36 18.21
C ALA A 681 -4.64 -63.70 18.70
N GLY A 682 -4.57 -62.48 19.23
CA GLY A 682 -5.67 -61.71 19.76
C GLY A 682 -6.31 -60.82 18.69
N SER A 683 -6.02 -59.53 18.74
CA SER A 683 -6.63 -58.49 17.92
C SER A 683 -6.05 -58.38 16.50
N GLY A 684 -4.94 -59.05 16.22
CA GLY A 684 -4.23 -59.02 14.96
C GLY A 684 -3.28 -57.83 14.86
N VAL A 685 -2.22 -57.96 14.06
CA VAL A 685 -1.21 -56.89 13.92
C VAL A 685 -1.79 -55.74 13.09
N ALA A 686 -1.92 -54.56 13.71
CA ALA A 686 -2.40 -53.34 13.07
C ALA A 686 -1.30 -52.60 12.30
N GLY A 687 -0.04 -52.79 12.68
CA GLY A 687 1.10 -52.24 11.96
C GLY A 687 2.39 -52.29 12.77
N TYR A 688 3.38 -51.55 12.29
CA TYR A 688 4.74 -51.51 12.81
C TYR A 688 5.18 -50.05 12.95
N ASP A 689 5.89 -49.78 14.03
CA ASP A 689 6.58 -48.52 14.28
C ASP A 689 8.08 -48.77 14.21
N VAL A 690 8.76 -48.02 13.35
CA VAL A 690 10.19 -48.17 13.04
C VAL A 690 10.95 -47.06 13.75
N TYR A 691 11.88 -47.42 14.60
CA TYR A 691 12.68 -46.50 15.40
C TYR A 691 14.12 -46.47 14.91
N ARG A 692 14.64 -45.27 14.66
CA ARG A 692 16.07 -45.04 14.47
C ARG A 692 16.74 -44.98 15.84
N VAL A 693 17.79 -45.78 16.03
CA VAL A 693 18.57 -45.84 17.26
C VAL A 693 19.87 -45.04 17.09
N GLN A 694 20.11 -44.11 18.01
CA GLN A 694 21.36 -43.34 18.10
C GLN A 694 21.83 -43.28 19.56
N GLY A 695 22.87 -44.05 19.90
CA GLY A 695 23.30 -44.21 21.29
C GLY A 695 22.19 -44.85 22.12
N SER A 696 21.77 -44.18 23.20
CA SER A 696 20.64 -44.61 24.04
C SER A 696 19.28 -44.09 23.57
N THR A 697 19.23 -43.25 22.53
CA THR A 697 18.00 -42.59 22.07
C THR A 697 17.39 -43.36 20.91
N SER A 698 16.08 -43.63 21.00
CA SER A 698 15.28 -44.22 19.92
C SER A 698 14.23 -43.22 19.44
N THR A 699 14.25 -42.88 18.15
CA THR A 699 13.34 -41.91 17.54
C THR A 699 12.44 -42.59 16.52
N LEU A 700 11.12 -42.42 16.63
CA LEU A 700 10.18 -42.95 15.65
C LEU A 700 10.39 -42.26 14.29
N VAL A 701 10.59 -43.04 13.22
CA VAL A 701 10.84 -42.51 11.86
C VAL A 701 9.82 -42.94 10.82
N ALA A 702 9.05 -44.00 11.08
CA ALA A 702 7.98 -44.45 10.19
C ALA A 702 6.96 -45.32 10.93
N SER A 703 5.71 -45.26 10.49
CA SER A 703 4.64 -46.19 10.86
C SER A 703 4.06 -46.81 9.60
N THR A 704 4.02 -48.14 9.52
CA THR A 704 3.61 -48.89 8.30
C THR A 704 2.73 -50.07 8.66
N THR A 705 1.81 -50.46 7.77
CA THR A 705 0.99 -51.68 7.93
C THR A 705 1.68 -52.92 7.36
N ASN A 706 2.66 -52.74 6.48
CA ASN A 706 3.44 -53.83 5.88
C ASN A 706 4.68 -54.15 6.72
N ALA A 707 5.19 -55.39 6.63
CA ALA A 707 6.47 -55.78 7.23
C ALA A 707 7.70 -55.25 6.46
N SER A 708 7.55 -54.04 5.91
CA SER A 708 8.57 -53.30 5.18
C SER A 708 8.25 -51.81 5.17
N THR A 709 9.29 -51.00 5.00
CA THR A 709 9.18 -49.56 4.75
C THR A 709 10.35 -49.06 3.92
N VAL A 710 10.18 -47.92 3.25
CA VAL A 710 11.25 -47.24 2.53
C VAL A 710 11.73 -46.07 3.37
N LEU A 711 13.04 -46.01 3.58
CA LEU A 711 13.73 -44.91 4.23
C LEU A 711 14.26 -43.93 3.18
N THR A 712 14.01 -42.64 3.38
CA THR A 712 14.50 -41.55 2.55
C THR A 712 15.21 -40.50 3.41
N GLY A 713 15.99 -39.61 2.80
CA GLY A 713 16.69 -38.54 3.51
C GLY A 713 17.85 -39.00 4.40
N LEU A 714 18.42 -40.18 4.13
CA LEU A 714 19.60 -40.68 4.83
C LEU A 714 20.87 -39.97 4.35
N THR A 715 21.86 -39.85 5.23
CA THR A 715 23.16 -39.29 4.93
C THR A 715 24.03 -40.36 4.28
N PRO A 716 24.78 -40.06 3.20
CA PRO A 716 25.69 -41.01 2.57
C PRO A 716 26.79 -41.50 3.50
N SER A 717 27.32 -42.70 3.23
CA SER A 717 28.42 -43.31 3.99
C SER A 717 28.21 -43.34 5.51
N THR A 718 26.95 -43.33 5.95
CA THR A 718 26.58 -43.22 7.36
C THR A 718 25.91 -44.51 7.81
N ALA A 719 26.38 -45.05 8.94
CA ALA A 719 25.76 -46.21 9.56
C ALA A 719 24.46 -45.81 10.26
N TYR A 720 23.37 -46.49 9.92
CA TYR A 720 22.08 -46.35 10.57
C TYR A 720 21.69 -47.65 11.25
N THR A 721 21.14 -47.51 12.45
CA THR A 721 20.64 -48.63 13.25
C THR A 721 19.16 -48.45 13.47
N TYR A 722 18.36 -49.49 13.23
CA TYR A 722 16.91 -49.46 13.37
C TYR A 722 16.41 -50.63 14.20
N THR A 723 15.35 -50.37 14.97
CA THR A 723 14.53 -51.40 15.63
C THR A 723 13.08 -51.22 15.20
N VAL A 724 12.30 -52.27 15.32
CA VAL A 724 10.89 -52.27 14.93
C VAL A 724 10.05 -52.85 16.05
N THR A 725 8.94 -52.20 16.38
CA THR A 725 7.89 -52.76 17.23
C THR A 725 6.65 -52.99 16.40
N ALA A 726 5.98 -54.12 16.59
CA ALA A 726 4.60 -54.32 16.13
C ALA A 726 3.61 -53.77 17.15
N LYS A 727 2.48 -53.25 16.64
CA LYS A 727 1.28 -52.90 17.39
C LYS A 727 0.11 -53.71 16.89
N ASP A 728 -0.73 -54.18 17.80
CA ASP A 728 -2.00 -54.81 17.44
C ASP A 728 -3.13 -53.77 17.32
N VAL A 729 -4.33 -54.23 16.96
CA VAL A 729 -5.51 -53.35 16.85
C VAL A 729 -6.02 -52.90 18.22
N ALA A 730 -5.70 -53.62 19.30
CA ALA A 730 -6.02 -53.24 20.67
C ALA A 730 -5.05 -52.19 21.28
N GLY A 731 -3.94 -51.88 20.60
CA GLY A 731 -2.93 -50.93 21.02
C GLY A 731 -1.79 -51.50 21.87
N ASN A 732 -1.68 -52.83 22.02
CA ASN A 732 -0.51 -53.42 22.68
C ASN A 732 0.70 -53.37 21.76
N VAL A 733 1.86 -53.05 22.34
CA VAL A 733 3.11 -52.90 21.61
C VAL A 733 4.06 -54.02 22.01
N SER A 734 4.52 -54.79 21.02
CA SER A 734 5.56 -55.81 21.22
C SER A 734 6.85 -55.21 21.77
N ALA A 735 7.72 -56.04 22.36
CA ALA A 735 9.09 -55.61 22.58
C ALA A 735 9.77 -55.27 21.24
N ALA A 736 10.74 -54.34 21.28
CA ALA A 736 11.50 -53.98 20.09
C ALA A 736 12.27 -55.18 19.55
N SER A 737 12.32 -55.31 18.23
CA SER A 737 13.18 -56.28 17.57
C SER A 737 14.66 -56.05 17.89
N SER A 738 15.49 -57.05 17.64
CA SER A 738 16.94 -56.84 17.64
C SER A 738 17.31 -55.77 16.62
N ALA A 739 18.31 -54.96 16.93
CA ALA A 739 18.68 -53.84 16.09
C ALA A 739 19.34 -54.32 14.78
N GLY A 740 18.84 -53.83 13.65
CA GLY A 740 19.45 -54.01 12.35
C GLY A 740 20.29 -52.78 11.99
N THR A 741 21.54 -53.00 11.60
CA THR A 741 22.46 -51.92 11.18
C THR A 741 22.85 -52.09 9.73
N PHE A 742 22.85 -50.99 8.98
CA PHE A 742 23.40 -50.92 7.64
C PHE A 742 24.10 -49.58 7.41
N THR A 743 24.98 -49.52 6.42
CA THR A 743 25.65 -48.28 6.02
C THR A 743 25.18 -47.90 4.63
N THR A 744 24.70 -46.66 4.47
CA THR A 744 24.35 -46.10 3.14
C THR A 744 25.55 -46.15 2.21
N THR A 745 25.31 -46.32 0.92
CA THR A 745 26.41 -46.37 -0.05
C THR A 745 27.10 -45.01 -0.15
N THR A 746 28.35 -45.01 -0.61
CA THR A 746 28.99 -43.77 -1.08
C THR A 746 28.15 -43.21 -2.24
N PRO A 747 27.93 -41.88 -2.32
CA PRO A 747 27.24 -41.29 -3.46
C PRO A 747 27.89 -41.75 -4.77
N PRO A 748 27.12 -42.03 -5.83
CA PRO A 748 27.70 -42.06 -7.17
C PRO A 748 28.33 -40.68 -7.39
N VAL A 749 29.65 -40.65 -7.62
CA VAL A 749 30.35 -39.41 -7.93
C VAL A 749 29.94 -39.04 -9.35
N ASP A 750 29.06 -38.06 -9.47
CA ASP A 750 28.95 -37.33 -10.71
C ASP A 750 30.26 -36.60 -10.95
N VAL A 751 30.92 -36.89 -12.07
CA VAL A 751 32.16 -36.23 -12.50
C VAL A 751 31.93 -35.35 -13.73
N VAL A 752 30.68 -35.22 -14.20
CA VAL A 752 30.35 -34.53 -15.45
C VAL A 752 29.95 -33.09 -15.13
N ALA A 753 30.93 -32.19 -15.18
CA ALA A 753 30.71 -30.77 -14.96
C ALA A 753 29.69 -30.15 -15.96
N PRO A 754 28.93 -29.12 -15.56
CA PRO A 754 28.05 -28.38 -16.44
C PRO A 754 28.77 -27.64 -17.58
N GLY A 755 27.98 -27.15 -18.55
CA GLY A 755 28.50 -26.28 -19.62
C GLY A 755 29.06 -24.95 -19.08
N THR A 756 29.88 -24.26 -19.88
CA THR A 756 30.36 -22.91 -19.50
C THR A 756 29.20 -21.90 -19.62
N PRO A 757 28.92 -21.07 -18.60
CA PRO A 757 27.98 -19.96 -18.72
C PRO A 757 28.44 -18.94 -19.76
N GLY A 758 27.52 -18.09 -20.25
CA GLY A 758 27.88 -16.97 -21.10
C GLY A 758 28.80 -15.96 -20.40
N THR A 759 29.56 -15.19 -21.18
CA THR A 759 30.35 -14.06 -20.65
C THR A 759 29.43 -13.08 -19.92
N PRO A 760 29.71 -12.73 -18.65
CA PRO A 760 28.90 -11.78 -17.92
C PRO A 760 28.99 -10.39 -18.54
N VAL A 761 27.94 -9.60 -18.37
CA VAL A 761 27.86 -8.19 -18.77
C VAL A 761 27.61 -7.37 -17.51
N ALA A 762 28.40 -6.33 -17.30
CA ALA A 762 28.21 -5.40 -16.20
C ALA A 762 27.26 -4.27 -16.62
N SER A 763 26.25 -4.00 -15.79
CA SER A 763 25.29 -2.91 -15.93
C SER A 763 25.06 -2.23 -14.58
N ALA A 764 24.36 -1.09 -14.56
CA ALA A 764 24.10 -0.32 -13.33
C ALA A 764 25.37 -0.08 -12.49
N VAL A 765 26.48 0.28 -13.15
CA VAL A 765 27.77 0.53 -12.50
C VAL A 765 27.69 1.84 -11.71
N THR A 766 27.97 1.78 -10.41
CA THR A 766 28.01 2.90 -9.48
C THR A 766 29.41 3.04 -8.87
N SER A 767 29.58 3.95 -7.92
CA SER A 767 30.84 4.14 -7.20
C SER A 767 31.13 3.01 -6.20
N ALA A 768 30.10 2.25 -5.82
CA ALA A 768 30.19 1.21 -4.78
C ALA A 768 29.76 -0.18 -5.26
N GLY A 769 29.35 -0.35 -6.52
CA GLY A 769 28.77 -1.60 -6.99
C GLY A 769 28.46 -1.65 -8.48
N ALA A 770 28.00 -2.81 -8.94
CA ALA A 770 27.50 -3.04 -10.30
C ALA A 770 26.60 -4.29 -10.32
N THR A 771 25.81 -4.47 -11.37
CA THR A 771 25.03 -5.70 -11.59
C THR A 771 25.62 -6.50 -12.73
N LEU A 772 26.00 -7.75 -12.47
CA LEU A 772 26.42 -8.70 -13.49
C LEU A 772 25.22 -9.52 -13.97
N THR A 773 25.09 -9.70 -15.28
CA THR A 773 24.10 -10.62 -15.89
C THR A 773 24.79 -11.47 -16.95
N TRP A 774 24.46 -12.75 -17.05
CA TRP A 774 25.05 -13.68 -18.03
C TRP A 774 23.99 -14.59 -18.67
N ALA A 775 24.36 -15.29 -19.74
CA ALA A 775 23.53 -16.35 -20.30
C ALA A 775 23.67 -17.64 -19.47
N ALA A 776 22.55 -18.32 -19.22
CA ALA A 776 22.53 -19.56 -18.44
C ALA A 776 23.44 -20.64 -19.02
N SER A 777 24.04 -21.43 -18.14
CA SER A 777 24.79 -22.64 -18.52
C SER A 777 23.83 -23.77 -18.91
N THR A 778 24.27 -24.68 -19.77
CA THR A 778 23.56 -25.93 -20.03
C THR A 778 23.85 -26.94 -18.90
N PRO A 779 22.82 -27.50 -18.24
CA PRO A 779 23.03 -28.52 -17.21
C PRO A 779 23.73 -29.76 -17.78
N GLY A 780 24.53 -30.42 -16.93
CA GLY A 780 25.13 -31.73 -17.24
C GLY A 780 24.12 -32.86 -17.04
N THR A 781 24.56 -33.97 -16.43
CA THR A 781 23.64 -35.06 -16.04
C THR A 781 22.71 -34.63 -14.90
N TYR A 782 23.14 -33.67 -14.09
CA TYR A 782 22.40 -33.14 -12.96
C TYR A 782 22.07 -31.65 -13.14
N ALA A 783 20.99 -31.21 -12.49
CA ALA A 783 20.51 -29.84 -12.57
C ALA A 783 21.53 -28.85 -11.97
N LEU A 784 21.50 -27.61 -12.45
CA LEU A 784 22.31 -26.52 -11.89
C LEU A 784 21.80 -26.13 -10.50
N THR A 785 22.70 -25.96 -9.55
CA THR A 785 22.42 -25.40 -8.22
C THR A 785 22.56 -23.88 -8.21
N GLY A 786 23.42 -23.36 -9.09
CA GLY A 786 23.68 -21.93 -9.19
C GLY A 786 25.01 -21.64 -9.89
N TYR A 787 25.52 -20.43 -9.66
CA TYR A 787 26.73 -19.91 -10.26
C TYR A 787 27.64 -19.31 -9.19
N ASP A 788 28.95 -19.55 -9.28
CA ASP A 788 29.94 -18.77 -8.56
C ASP A 788 30.28 -17.53 -9.37
N VAL A 789 30.32 -16.39 -8.70
CA VAL A 789 30.85 -15.14 -9.24
C VAL A 789 32.29 -14.99 -8.77
N LEU A 790 33.23 -14.98 -9.72
CA LEU A 790 34.66 -14.92 -9.47
C LEU A 790 35.18 -13.53 -9.74
N ARG A 791 35.88 -12.93 -8.78
CA ARG A 791 36.74 -11.76 -9.03
C ARG A 791 38.07 -12.25 -9.56
N ILE A 792 38.52 -11.68 -10.66
CA ILE A 792 39.81 -11.95 -11.29
C ILE A 792 40.77 -10.83 -10.92
N SER A 793 41.94 -11.19 -10.41
CA SER A 793 43.02 -10.26 -10.07
C SER A 793 44.35 -10.83 -10.56
N GLY A 794 44.82 -10.36 -11.73
CA GLY A 794 45.96 -10.94 -12.41
C GLY A 794 45.69 -12.37 -12.85
N THR A 795 46.52 -13.32 -12.41
CA THR A 795 46.34 -14.77 -12.66
C THR A 795 45.49 -15.48 -11.61
N SER A 796 45.08 -14.79 -10.54
CA SER A 796 44.29 -15.37 -9.45
C SER A 796 42.79 -15.12 -9.64
N SER A 797 41.97 -16.12 -9.32
CA SER A 797 40.52 -16.00 -9.28
C SER A 797 39.99 -16.39 -7.89
N THR A 798 39.09 -15.57 -7.35
CA THR A 798 38.48 -15.80 -6.02
C THR A 798 36.97 -15.69 -6.13
N VAL A 799 36.24 -16.66 -5.58
CA VAL A 799 34.77 -16.58 -5.49
C VAL A 799 34.40 -15.48 -4.51
N VAL A 800 33.60 -14.51 -4.96
CA VAL A 800 33.12 -13.38 -4.15
C VAL A 800 31.65 -13.48 -3.77
N GLY A 801 30.93 -14.43 -4.37
CA GLY A 801 29.53 -14.69 -4.08
C GLY A 801 28.95 -15.77 -4.98
N THR A 802 27.73 -16.17 -4.67
CA THR A 802 26.98 -17.19 -5.41
C THR A 802 25.61 -16.65 -5.82
N ALA A 803 25.10 -17.11 -6.96
CA ALA A 803 23.79 -16.73 -7.50
C ALA A 803 23.00 -17.97 -7.90
N THR A 804 21.72 -18.04 -7.55
CA THR A 804 20.81 -19.12 -8.00
C THR A 804 20.24 -18.84 -9.40
N GLY A 805 20.18 -17.56 -9.80
CA GLY A 805 19.81 -17.12 -11.15
C GLY A 805 21.02 -16.63 -11.97
N THR A 806 20.75 -16.00 -13.11
CA THR A 806 21.78 -15.50 -14.04
C THR A 806 22.15 -14.02 -13.85
N THR A 807 21.92 -13.50 -12.65
CA THR A 807 22.21 -12.12 -12.26
C THR A 807 22.80 -12.07 -10.86
N PHE A 808 23.77 -11.17 -10.63
CA PHE A 808 24.38 -10.94 -9.32
C PHE A 808 24.74 -9.47 -9.10
N ALA A 809 24.33 -8.92 -7.95
CA ALA A 809 24.66 -7.56 -7.55
C ALA A 809 25.97 -7.53 -6.76
N LEU A 810 26.97 -6.83 -7.30
CA LEU A 810 28.22 -6.51 -6.65
C LEU A 810 28.04 -5.27 -5.77
N THR A 811 28.46 -5.36 -4.51
CA THR A 811 28.44 -4.25 -3.54
C THR A 811 29.80 -4.14 -2.85
N GLY A 812 30.08 -2.99 -2.20
CA GLY A 812 31.34 -2.77 -1.48
C GLY A 812 32.56 -2.60 -2.38
N LEU A 813 32.36 -2.23 -3.65
CA LEU A 813 33.45 -1.91 -4.57
C LEU A 813 34.02 -0.51 -4.26
N THR A 814 35.31 -0.34 -4.52
CA THR A 814 36.00 0.95 -4.38
C THR A 814 35.71 1.80 -5.61
N ALA A 815 35.42 3.09 -5.41
CA ALA A 815 35.15 4.03 -6.49
C ALA A 815 36.35 4.21 -7.45
N GLY A 816 36.07 4.51 -8.72
CA GLY A 816 37.09 4.75 -9.75
C GLY A 816 38.04 3.57 -10.01
N THR A 817 37.69 2.36 -9.57
CA THR A 817 38.57 1.19 -9.60
C THR A 817 38.07 0.20 -10.65
N ALA A 818 38.98 -0.30 -11.49
CA ALA A 818 38.68 -1.34 -12.46
C ALA A 818 38.54 -2.69 -11.75
N TYR A 819 37.44 -3.39 -12.01
CA TYR A 819 37.19 -4.74 -11.54
C TYR A 819 36.94 -5.68 -12.71
N THR A 820 37.52 -6.87 -12.61
CA THR A 820 37.33 -7.95 -13.56
C THR A 820 36.61 -9.10 -12.89
N TYR A 821 35.53 -9.59 -13.49
CA TYR A 821 34.72 -10.69 -12.98
C TYR A 821 34.44 -11.75 -14.04
N ALA A 822 34.32 -13.00 -13.63
CA ALA A 822 33.87 -14.12 -14.45
C ALA A 822 32.85 -14.95 -13.67
N VAL A 823 32.16 -15.87 -14.32
CA VAL A 823 31.21 -16.77 -13.66
C VAL A 823 31.47 -18.22 -14.05
N ARG A 824 31.14 -19.17 -13.17
CA ARG A 824 31.08 -20.60 -13.51
C ARG A 824 29.82 -21.20 -12.90
N ALA A 825 29.23 -22.19 -13.54
CA ALA A 825 28.08 -22.91 -13.00
C ALA A 825 28.52 -23.99 -12.01
N GLN A 826 27.66 -24.32 -11.06
CA GLN A 826 27.75 -25.52 -10.24
C GLN A 826 26.48 -26.36 -10.44
N ASP A 827 26.62 -27.68 -10.54
CA ASP A 827 25.50 -28.60 -10.43
C ASP A 827 25.21 -29.01 -8.98
N VAL A 828 24.18 -29.82 -8.78
CA VAL A 828 23.79 -30.38 -7.48
C VAL A 828 24.80 -31.39 -6.93
N ALA A 829 25.74 -31.86 -7.74
CA ALA A 829 26.85 -32.71 -7.31
C ALA A 829 28.10 -31.90 -6.90
N GLY A 830 28.09 -30.57 -7.10
CA GLY A 830 29.19 -29.68 -6.76
C GLY A 830 30.30 -29.64 -7.81
N ASN A 831 30.06 -30.15 -9.03
CA ASN A 831 31.03 -30.02 -10.11
C ASN A 831 30.98 -28.60 -10.70
N PRO A 832 32.12 -27.86 -10.68
CA PRO A 832 32.18 -26.56 -11.32
C PRO A 832 32.37 -26.71 -12.83
N SER A 833 31.63 -25.93 -13.62
CA SER A 833 31.96 -25.74 -15.03
C SER A 833 33.33 -25.07 -15.19
N THR A 834 33.86 -25.06 -16.42
CA THR A 834 34.90 -24.11 -16.79
C THR A 834 34.43 -22.66 -16.56
N VAL A 835 35.36 -21.78 -16.19
CA VAL A 835 35.08 -20.36 -15.93
C VAL A 835 34.81 -19.65 -17.26
N SER A 836 33.80 -18.79 -17.30
CA SER A 836 33.46 -17.97 -18.46
C SER A 836 34.63 -17.05 -18.84
N ALA A 837 34.58 -16.48 -20.05
CA ALA A 837 35.41 -15.30 -20.32
C ALA A 837 35.05 -14.19 -19.32
N PRO A 838 36.03 -13.37 -18.87
CA PRO A 838 35.77 -12.33 -17.88
C PRO A 838 35.22 -11.05 -18.51
N VAL A 839 34.47 -10.28 -17.72
CA VAL A 839 34.08 -8.89 -17.98
C VAL A 839 34.91 -7.95 -17.11
N THR A 840 35.36 -6.84 -17.68
CA THR A 840 36.02 -5.77 -16.93
C THR A 840 35.18 -4.50 -17.02
N PHE A 841 34.95 -3.85 -15.88
CA PHE A 841 34.30 -2.55 -15.79
C PHE A 841 34.99 -1.69 -14.73
N THR A 842 34.85 -0.37 -14.82
CA THR A 842 35.39 0.57 -13.83
C THR A 842 34.22 1.19 -13.08
N THR A 843 34.23 1.10 -11.75
CA THR A 843 33.24 1.80 -10.91
C THR A 843 33.30 3.30 -11.15
N THR A 844 32.17 3.99 -11.01
CA THR A 844 32.16 5.45 -11.18
C THR A 844 33.01 6.09 -10.08
N ALA A 845 33.50 7.31 -10.32
CA ALA A 845 34.17 8.08 -9.27
C ALA A 845 33.21 8.31 -8.08
N ALA A 846 33.77 8.50 -6.89
CA ALA A 846 32.97 8.79 -5.70
C ALA A 846 32.22 10.10 -5.92
N THR A 847 30.94 10.14 -5.56
CA THR A 847 30.17 11.38 -5.54
C THR A 847 30.69 12.24 -4.42
N ASP A 848 31.11 13.46 -4.76
CA ASP A 848 31.53 14.44 -3.78
C ASP A 848 30.34 14.88 -2.92
N THR A 849 30.46 14.67 -1.61
CA THR A 849 29.47 15.06 -0.59
C THR A 849 30.02 16.11 0.38
N THR A 850 31.23 16.60 0.12
CA THR A 850 31.91 17.55 1.01
C THR A 850 31.57 18.96 0.56
N ALA A 851 30.78 19.68 1.35
CA ALA A 851 30.50 21.08 1.04
C ALA A 851 31.79 21.92 1.01
N PRO A 852 31.89 22.93 0.12
CA PRO A 852 33.00 23.88 0.12
C PRO A 852 33.19 24.57 1.46
N THR A 853 34.39 25.12 1.70
CA THR A 853 34.60 25.97 2.88
C THR A 853 33.70 27.21 2.84
N VAL A 854 33.30 27.72 4.01
CA VAL A 854 32.51 28.95 4.11
C VAL A 854 33.27 30.12 3.46
N PRO A 855 32.66 30.91 2.56
CA PRO A 855 33.31 32.08 1.99
C PRO A 855 33.74 33.06 3.08
N GLY A 856 34.80 33.83 2.83
CA GLY A 856 35.16 34.94 3.71
C GLY A 856 34.00 35.93 3.87
N THR A 857 33.99 36.69 4.98
CA THR A 857 33.06 37.81 5.16
C THR A 857 33.18 38.76 3.95
N PRO A 858 32.10 38.98 3.18
CA PRO A 858 32.15 39.87 2.03
C PRO A 858 32.49 41.30 2.47
N VAL A 859 33.19 42.01 1.60
CA VAL A 859 33.57 43.41 1.77
C VAL A 859 32.95 44.19 0.62
N ALA A 860 32.23 45.26 0.96
CA ALA A 860 31.69 46.18 -0.02
C ALA A 860 32.73 47.24 -0.41
N SER A 861 32.96 47.38 -1.70
CA SER A 861 33.83 48.39 -2.31
C SER A 861 33.11 49.04 -3.49
N SER A 862 33.68 50.11 -4.04
CA SER A 862 33.10 50.82 -5.20
C SER A 862 31.62 51.15 -5.00
N VAL A 863 31.25 51.50 -3.75
CA VAL A 863 29.88 51.82 -3.39
C VAL A 863 29.49 53.08 -4.14
N THR A 864 28.43 53.00 -4.94
CA THR A 864 27.84 54.12 -5.66
C THR A 864 26.47 54.44 -5.07
N GLN A 865 25.77 55.36 -5.71
CA GLN A 865 24.38 55.63 -5.36
C GLN A 865 23.43 54.46 -5.67
N THR A 866 23.74 53.64 -6.67
CA THR A 866 22.83 52.61 -7.19
C THR A 866 23.41 51.20 -7.15
N GLY A 867 24.58 51.02 -6.55
CA GLY A 867 25.26 49.75 -6.54
C GLY A 867 26.47 49.69 -5.62
N ALA A 868 27.10 48.53 -5.60
CA ALA A 868 28.40 48.29 -4.97
C ALA A 868 29.01 47.03 -5.55
N THR A 869 30.32 46.85 -5.39
CA THR A 869 30.98 45.59 -5.66
C THR A 869 31.21 44.88 -4.33
N LEU A 870 30.73 43.64 -4.21
CA LEU A 870 31.07 42.76 -3.11
C LEU A 870 32.23 41.87 -3.53
N THR A 871 33.26 41.77 -2.69
CA THR A 871 34.37 40.83 -2.84
C THR A 871 34.53 40.01 -1.56
N TRP A 872 34.97 38.76 -1.65
CA TRP A 872 35.22 37.92 -0.49
C TRP A 872 36.43 37.02 -0.72
N ALA A 873 36.96 36.44 0.37
CA ALA A 873 37.97 35.39 0.25
C ALA A 873 37.34 34.14 -0.38
N ALA A 874 38.01 33.58 -1.39
CA ALA A 874 37.52 32.43 -2.12
C ALA A 874 37.43 31.18 -1.24
N SER A 875 36.39 30.40 -1.44
CA SER A 875 36.24 29.07 -0.84
C SER A 875 37.12 28.05 -1.56
N THR A 876 37.55 27.04 -0.84
CA THR A 876 38.18 25.83 -1.40
C THR A 876 37.21 24.67 -1.32
N ASP A 877 37.20 23.82 -2.34
CA ASP A 877 36.55 22.52 -2.29
C ASP A 877 37.63 21.43 -2.15
N THR A 878 37.54 20.65 -1.08
CA THR A 878 38.41 19.50 -0.82
C THR A 878 37.74 18.17 -1.19
N GLY A 879 36.47 18.19 -1.56
CA GLY A 879 35.68 17.04 -1.97
C GLY A 879 35.99 16.54 -3.38
N GLY A 880 36.59 17.40 -4.20
CA GLY A 880 37.20 17.03 -5.48
C GLY A 880 36.31 17.25 -6.70
N SER A 881 35.06 17.70 -6.51
CA SER A 881 34.21 18.16 -7.62
C SER A 881 34.57 19.56 -8.10
N GLY A 882 35.39 20.28 -7.35
CA GLY A 882 35.84 21.62 -7.66
C GLY A 882 34.79 22.68 -7.35
N LEU A 883 35.23 23.90 -7.08
CA LEU A 883 34.32 25.00 -6.78
C LEU A 883 33.54 25.42 -8.04
N ALA A 884 32.21 25.36 -8.00
CA ALA A 884 31.34 25.78 -9.10
C ALA A 884 30.98 27.26 -9.04
N GLY A 885 30.96 27.86 -7.86
CA GLY A 885 30.72 29.30 -7.68
C GLY A 885 30.14 29.65 -6.31
N TYR A 886 29.42 30.77 -6.27
CA TYR A 886 28.84 31.34 -5.05
C TYR A 886 27.39 31.74 -5.27
N ASP A 887 26.64 31.84 -4.17
CA ASP A 887 25.28 32.37 -4.11
C ASP A 887 25.24 33.51 -3.09
N VAL A 888 24.84 34.70 -3.53
CA VAL A 888 24.85 35.95 -2.76
C VAL A 888 23.43 36.28 -2.34
N TYR A 889 23.20 36.38 -1.04
CA TYR A 889 21.90 36.60 -0.44
C TYR A 889 21.80 38.00 0.16
N ARG A 890 20.71 38.71 -0.13
CA ARG A 890 20.32 39.93 0.60
C ARG A 890 19.58 39.54 1.88
N VAL A 891 20.02 40.05 3.01
CA VAL A 891 19.49 39.74 4.34
C VAL A 891 18.61 40.90 4.84
N GLN A 892 17.38 40.60 5.23
CA GLN A 892 16.42 41.53 5.82
C GLN A 892 15.75 40.87 7.02
N GLY A 893 16.24 41.16 8.23
CA GLY A 893 15.80 40.48 9.46
C GLY A 893 16.15 38.99 9.40
N THR A 894 15.14 38.13 9.56
CA THR A 894 15.27 36.66 9.46
C THR A 894 15.18 36.13 8.02
N THR A 895 14.83 36.98 7.05
CA THR A 895 14.61 36.59 5.66
C THR A 895 15.87 36.82 4.82
N SER A 896 16.27 35.82 4.03
CA SER A 896 17.39 35.91 3.08
C SER A 896 16.88 35.63 1.66
N THR A 897 17.18 36.51 0.71
CA THR A 897 16.77 36.37 -0.70
C THR A 897 17.99 36.27 -1.59
N LEU A 898 18.07 35.25 -2.45
CA LEU A 898 19.16 35.12 -3.42
C LEU A 898 19.08 36.25 -4.45
N VAL A 899 20.20 36.95 -4.69
CA VAL A 899 20.25 38.10 -5.62
C VAL A 899 21.28 37.94 -6.74
N ALA A 900 22.28 37.08 -6.58
CA ALA A 900 23.30 36.80 -7.60
C ALA A 900 23.96 35.44 -7.37
N SER A 901 24.46 34.82 -8.44
CA SER A 901 25.20 33.55 -8.39
C SER A 901 26.49 33.60 -9.21
N PRO A 902 27.52 34.37 -8.79
CA PRO A 902 28.77 34.49 -9.55
C PRO A 902 29.63 33.23 -9.46
N THR A 903 30.46 32.98 -10.47
CA THR A 903 31.47 31.91 -10.45
C THR A 903 32.78 32.33 -9.76
N SER A 904 33.02 33.64 -9.64
CA SER A 904 34.18 34.22 -8.97
C SER A 904 33.82 34.74 -7.58
N ALA A 905 34.83 34.94 -6.72
CA ALA A 905 34.67 35.49 -5.37
C ALA A 905 34.40 37.01 -5.33
N SER A 906 33.58 37.48 -6.27
CA SER A 906 33.20 38.86 -6.46
C SER A 906 31.88 38.96 -7.22
N THR A 907 31.06 39.94 -6.90
CA THR A 907 29.88 40.31 -7.69
C THR A 907 29.62 41.81 -7.65
N THR A 908 29.01 42.33 -8.70
CA THR A 908 28.54 43.72 -8.75
C THR A 908 27.04 43.76 -8.53
N LEU A 909 26.62 44.47 -7.48
CA LEU A 909 25.24 44.74 -7.15
C LEU A 909 24.78 46.00 -7.87
N THR A 910 23.60 45.96 -8.48
CA THR A 910 22.98 47.08 -9.19
C THR A 910 21.53 47.28 -8.72
N GLY A 911 20.92 48.41 -9.08
CA GLY A 911 19.52 48.71 -8.74
C GLY A 911 19.28 49.01 -7.26
N LEU A 912 20.32 49.38 -6.52
CA LEU A 912 20.19 49.81 -5.12
C LEU A 912 19.66 51.24 -5.04
N THR A 913 19.01 51.57 -3.93
CA THR A 913 18.50 52.92 -3.65
C THR A 913 19.57 53.75 -2.97
N ALA A 914 19.68 55.04 -3.31
CA ALA A 914 20.57 56.01 -2.67
C ALA A 914 20.41 56.07 -1.15
N SER A 915 21.50 56.37 -0.43
CA SER A 915 21.49 56.58 1.03
C SER A 915 20.80 55.46 1.84
N THR A 916 20.82 54.22 1.34
CA THR A 916 20.11 53.08 1.93
C THR A 916 21.09 52.00 2.36
N ALA A 917 20.93 51.49 3.58
CA ALA A 917 21.74 50.40 4.11
C ALA A 917 21.26 49.04 3.57
N TYR A 918 22.19 48.23 3.08
CA TYR A 918 21.93 46.87 2.61
C TYR A 918 22.85 45.88 3.29
N THR A 919 22.32 44.71 3.62
CA THR A 919 23.06 43.63 4.28
C THR A 919 23.11 42.40 3.37
N TYR A 920 24.29 41.79 3.20
CA TYR A 920 24.50 40.64 2.33
C TYR A 920 25.35 39.55 2.98
N ALA A 921 25.05 38.29 2.66
CA ALA A 921 25.84 37.11 3.02
C ALA A 921 26.05 36.22 1.79
N VAL A 922 27.08 35.38 1.80
CA VAL A 922 27.46 34.57 0.64
C VAL A 922 27.61 33.10 1.04
N ARG A 923 27.19 32.19 0.17
CA ARG A 923 27.47 30.75 0.25
C ARG A 923 28.29 30.31 -0.94
N ALA A 924 29.10 29.28 -0.78
CA ALA A 924 29.82 28.62 -1.87
C ALA A 924 29.10 27.33 -2.28
N LYS A 925 29.26 26.95 -3.55
CA LYS A 925 28.77 25.68 -4.10
C LYS A 925 29.84 25.00 -4.95
N ASP A 926 29.87 23.68 -4.92
CA ASP A 926 30.77 22.85 -5.74
C ASP A 926 30.06 22.27 -6.97
N GLY A 927 30.83 21.56 -7.80
CA GLY A 927 30.35 20.89 -9.00
C GLY A 927 29.40 19.71 -8.75
N ALA A 928 29.34 19.20 -7.52
CA ALA A 928 28.43 18.14 -7.09
C ALA A 928 27.12 18.65 -6.46
N GLY A 929 27.01 19.97 -6.25
CA GLY A 929 25.81 20.63 -5.72
C GLY A 929 25.79 20.79 -4.21
N ASN A 930 26.87 20.50 -3.50
CA ASN A 930 26.95 20.75 -2.06
C ASN A 930 27.10 22.26 -1.81
N THR A 931 26.47 22.76 -0.73
CA THR A 931 26.49 24.19 -0.37
C THR A 931 27.09 24.41 1.01
N SER A 932 27.94 25.42 1.14
CA SER A 932 28.54 25.78 2.42
C SER A 932 27.56 26.54 3.32
N ALA A 933 27.90 26.65 4.62
CA ALA A 933 27.22 27.59 5.51
C ALA A 933 27.39 29.04 5.01
N ALA A 934 26.46 29.92 5.38
CA ALA A 934 26.55 31.33 5.02
C ALA A 934 27.74 32.00 5.70
N SER A 935 28.43 32.88 4.97
CA SER A 935 29.42 33.78 5.55
C SER A 935 28.78 34.75 6.56
N SER A 936 29.60 35.37 7.40
CA SER A 936 29.14 36.50 8.20
C SER A 936 28.65 37.61 7.27
N ALA A 937 27.55 38.27 7.63
CA ALA A 937 26.97 39.27 6.75
C ALA A 937 27.76 40.59 6.77
N VAL A 938 27.76 41.30 5.65
CA VAL A 938 28.28 42.67 5.53
C VAL A 938 27.14 43.65 5.34
N THR A 939 27.20 44.79 6.04
CA THR A 939 26.28 45.90 5.84
C THR A 939 27.03 47.10 5.30
N PHE A 940 26.51 47.73 4.23
CA PHE A 940 27.03 49.00 3.71
C PHE A 940 25.87 49.92 3.31
N THR A 941 26.14 51.23 3.23
CA THR A 941 25.15 52.25 2.82
C THR A 941 25.58 52.86 1.49
N THR A 942 24.67 52.91 0.51
CA THR A 942 24.89 53.53 -0.80
C THR A 942 25.14 55.04 -0.71
N LEU A 943 25.87 55.59 -1.69
CA LEU A 943 26.22 57.01 -1.71
C LEU A 943 25.02 57.93 -1.99
N PRO A 944 25.06 59.18 -1.53
CA PRO A 944 24.09 60.21 -1.90
C PRO A 944 24.26 60.66 -3.37
N THR A 945 23.25 61.36 -3.89
CA THR A 945 23.17 61.85 -5.29
C THR A 945 24.17 62.97 -5.46
N THR A 946 25.30 62.73 -6.13
CA THR A 946 26.21 63.82 -6.53
C THR A 946 26.10 64.05 -8.03
N SER A 947 25.55 65.19 -8.43
CA SER A 947 25.66 65.73 -9.78
C SER A 947 27.11 66.19 -9.99
N THR A 948 27.89 65.48 -10.81
CA THR A 948 29.22 65.95 -11.23
C THR A 948 29.09 66.61 -12.60
N SER A 949 28.90 67.93 -12.62
CA SER A 949 29.09 68.70 -13.86
C SER A 949 30.59 68.80 -14.16
N THR A 950 30.99 68.55 -15.40
CA THR A 950 32.39 68.66 -15.88
C THR A 950 32.81 70.10 -16.17
N CYS A 951 31.88 71.04 -16.02
CA CYS A 951 32.08 72.48 -16.16
C CYS A 951 31.28 73.26 -15.12
N ALA A 952 31.76 74.44 -14.76
CA ALA A 952 31.03 75.47 -14.03
C ALA A 952 30.99 76.76 -14.86
N VAL A 953 29.86 77.46 -14.84
CA VAL A 953 29.64 78.71 -15.57
C VAL A 953 29.16 79.79 -14.62
N THR A 954 29.83 80.93 -14.62
CA THR A 954 29.36 82.15 -13.95
C THR A 954 28.84 83.12 -15.01
N TYR A 955 27.61 83.61 -14.85
CA TYR A 955 27.03 84.61 -15.75
C TYR A 955 26.73 85.89 -15.00
N THR A 956 27.23 87.01 -15.50
CA THR A 956 26.88 88.33 -15.00
C THR A 956 26.43 89.20 -16.17
N ALA A 957 25.46 90.08 -15.92
CA ALA A 957 25.01 91.05 -16.89
C ALA A 957 24.91 92.42 -16.25
N ASN A 958 25.46 93.42 -16.91
CA ASN A 958 25.27 94.83 -16.55
C ASN A 958 24.33 95.46 -17.57
N SER A 959 23.11 95.80 -17.16
CA SER A 959 22.04 96.26 -18.03
C SER A 959 21.79 97.76 -17.94
N TRP A 960 21.41 98.35 -19.07
CA TRP A 960 20.86 99.69 -19.20
C TRP A 960 19.62 99.64 -20.11
N ASN A 961 18.96 100.79 -20.34
CA ASN A 961 17.60 100.90 -20.90
C ASN A 961 17.22 99.83 -21.96
N VAL A 962 17.98 99.72 -23.04
CA VAL A 962 17.70 98.79 -24.16
C VAL A 962 18.90 97.89 -24.52
N GLY A 963 19.91 97.83 -23.65
CA GLY A 963 21.15 97.11 -23.91
C GLY A 963 21.82 96.61 -22.65
N PHE A 964 22.73 95.65 -22.81
CA PHE A 964 23.48 95.09 -21.68
C PHE A 964 24.83 94.57 -22.14
N THR A 965 25.77 94.49 -21.21
CA THR A 965 27.00 93.74 -21.38
C THR A 965 26.90 92.46 -20.57
N GLY A 966 26.92 91.32 -21.24
CA GLY A 966 26.98 89.99 -20.63
C GLY A 966 28.42 89.50 -20.53
N SER A 967 28.79 88.96 -19.37
CA SER A 967 30.07 88.27 -19.15
C SER A 967 29.78 86.84 -18.70
N VAL A 968 30.44 85.89 -19.37
CA VAL A 968 30.36 84.46 -19.06
C VAL A 968 31.77 83.96 -18.71
N LYS A 969 31.93 83.38 -17.53
CA LYS A 969 33.13 82.68 -17.13
C LYS A 969 32.91 81.18 -17.25
N VAL A 970 33.66 80.50 -18.11
CA VAL A 970 33.61 79.04 -18.26
C VAL A 970 34.80 78.44 -17.51
N THR A 971 34.54 77.55 -16.56
CA THR A 971 35.55 76.87 -15.75
C THR A 971 35.52 75.37 -16.02
N ASN A 972 36.68 74.78 -16.30
CA ASN A 972 36.83 73.33 -16.40
C ASN A 972 36.95 72.72 -15.00
N THR A 973 35.91 72.05 -14.54
CA THR A 973 35.88 71.36 -13.24
C THR A 973 36.24 69.88 -13.36
N SER A 974 36.57 69.40 -14.56
CA SER A 974 37.00 68.02 -14.81
C SER A 974 38.50 67.83 -14.59
N THR A 975 38.94 66.57 -14.57
CA THR A 975 40.35 66.18 -14.40
C THR A 975 41.14 66.12 -15.71
N SER A 976 40.51 66.44 -16.86
CA SER A 976 41.14 66.41 -18.19
C SER A 976 41.01 67.77 -18.90
N PRO A 977 41.90 68.10 -19.85
CA PRO A 977 41.74 69.30 -20.66
C PRO A 977 40.39 69.34 -21.39
N LEU A 978 39.70 70.48 -21.33
CA LEU A 978 38.37 70.70 -21.90
C LEU A 978 38.47 71.67 -23.08
N THR A 979 38.31 71.16 -24.29
CA THR A 979 38.00 72.01 -25.44
C THR A 979 36.53 72.42 -25.35
N TRP A 980 36.20 73.70 -25.28
CA TRP A 980 34.84 74.14 -24.92
C TRP A 980 34.08 74.80 -26.08
N ASN A 981 32.81 74.42 -26.20
CA ASN A 981 31.79 75.10 -26.99
C ASN A 981 30.57 75.32 -26.08
N LEU A 982 30.35 76.57 -25.69
CA LEU A 982 29.30 76.97 -24.77
C LEU A 982 27.98 77.15 -25.53
N ALA A 983 26.88 76.66 -24.98
CA ALA A 983 25.53 76.94 -25.45
C ALA A 983 24.58 77.28 -24.29
N PHE A 984 23.71 78.28 -24.51
CA PHE A 984 22.64 78.67 -23.60
C PHE A 984 21.49 79.32 -24.38
N THR A 985 20.35 79.51 -23.72
CA THR A 985 19.16 80.12 -24.34
C THR A 985 18.74 81.36 -23.57
N PHE A 986 18.51 82.45 -24.30
CA PHE A 986 17.92 83.65 -23.74
C PHE A 986 16.41 83.47 -23.53
N PRO A 987 15.90 83.80 -22.33
CA PRO A 987 14.50 83.56 -22.00
C PRO A 987 13.52 84.60 -22.58
N THR A 988 13.96 85.83 -22.88
CA THR A 988 13.05 86.98 -23.09
C THR A 988 13.54 87.96 -24.17
N GLY A 989 13.75 87.46 -25.40
CA GLY A 989 13.94 88.30 -26.60
C GLY A 989 15.29 89.03 -26.70
N GLN A 990 16.28 88.66 -25.90
CA GLN A 990 17.63 89.22 -25.97
C GLN A 990 18.37 88.83 -27.25
N GLN A 991 19.20 89.74 -27.77
CA GLN A 991 20.03 89.53 -28.96
C GLN A 991 21.48 89.92 -28.68
N VAL A 992 22.44 89.08 -29.05
CA VAL A 992 23.87 89.39 -29.05
C VAL A 992 24.16 90.33 -30.22
N THR A 993 24.67 91.52 -29.94
CA THR A 993 25.00 92.53 -30.97
C THR A 993 26.49 92.56 -31.30
N GLN A 994 27.36 92.27 -30.32
CA GLN A 994 28.81 92.25 -30.53
C GLN A 994 29.50 91.39 -29.45
N GLY A 995 30.20 90.33 -29.85
CA GLY A 995 30.93 89.45 -28.93
C GLY A 995 32.45 89.64 -28.97
N TRP A 996 33.14 89.24 -27.89
CA TRP A 996 34.61 89.15 -27.80
C TRP A 996 35.07 87.89 -27.06
N SER A 997 36.35 87.57 -27.20
CA SER A 997 37.03 86.40 -26.61
C SER A 997 36.44 85.02 -26.95
N ALA A 998 35.48 84.98 -27.88
CA ALA A 998 34.88 83.78 -28.47
C ALA A 998 34.30 84.13 -29.85
N THR A 999 34.06 83.12 -30.68
CA THR A 999 33.20 83.25 -31.86
C THR A 999 31.76 83.03 -31.42
N TRP A 1000 30.91 84.03 -31.60
CA TRP A 1000 29.51 84.02 -31.15
C TRP A 1000 28.57 83.76 -32.32
N ALA A 1001 27.55 82.94 -32.10
CA ALA A 1001 26.44 82.77 -33.03
C ALA A 1001 25.12 82.73 -32.25
N GLN A 1002 24.05 83.28 -32.84
CA GLN A 1002 22.71 83.24 -32.28
C GLN A 1002 21.70 82.85 -33.35
N THR A 1003 20.79 81.94 -33.03
CA THR A 1003 19.66 81.56 -33.88
C THR A 1003 18.40 81.53 -33.02
N GLY A 1004 17.49 82.49 -33.24
CA GLY A 1004 16.36 82.72 -32.35
C GLY A 1004 16.83 83.10 -30.95
N SER A 1005 16.40 82.36 -29.93
CA SER A 1005 16.82 82.54 -28.53
C SER A 1005 18.08 81.77 -28.16
N SER A 1006 18.57 80.85 -29.00
CA SER A 1006 19.72 80.01 -28.70
C SER A 1006 21.03 80.69 -29.08
N VAL A 1007 21.96 80.75 -28.14
CA VAL A 1007 23.29 81.37 -28.29
C VAL A 1007 24.37 80.31 -28.13
N THR A 1008 25.35 80.34 -29.01
CA THR A 1008 26.58 79.55 -28.89
C THR A 1008 27.80 80.45 -28.90
N ALA A 1009 28.81 80.05 -28.13
CA ALA A 1009 30.12 80.70 -28.08
C ALA A 1009 31.22 79.64 -28.13
N THR A 1010 32.07 79.72 -29.14
CA THR A 1010 33.17 78.79 -29.36
C THR A 1010 34.50 79.48 -29.05
N GLY A 1011 35.38 78.81 -28.31
CA GLY A 1011 36.70 79.35 -27.98
C GLY A 1011 37.56 79.66 -29.21
N LEU A 1012 38.38 80.69 -29.09
CA LEU A 1012 39.37 81.09 -30.08
C LEU A 1012 40.66 80.32 -29.85
N GLY A 1013 41.55 80.21 -30.85
CA GLY A 1013 42.72 79.32 -30.77
C GLY A 1013 43.59 79.44 -29.50
N TRP A 1014 43.65 80.61 -28.85
CA TRP A 1014 44.41 80.84 -27.62
C TRP A 1014 43.68 80.46 -26.32
N ASN A 1015 42.34 80.33 -26.33
CA ASN A 1015 41.55 79.90 -25.17
C ASN A 1015 40.64 78.69 -25.46
N ALA A 1016 40.73 78.06 -26.62
CA ALA A 1016 39.83 76.98 -27.05
C ALA A 1016 39.88 75.74 -26.15
N THR A 1017 40.99 75.51 -25.44
CA THR A 1017 41.17 74.38 -24.52
C THR A 1017 41.59 74.87 -23.13
N LEU A 1018 40.86 74.45 -22.10
CA LEU A 1018 41.11 74.77 -20.69
C LEU A 1018 41.71 73.57 -19.96
N ALA A 1019 42.84 73.74 -19.29
CA ALA A 1019 43.37 72.74 -18.37
C ALA A 1019 42.39 72.48 -17.19
N PRO A 1020 42.49 71.34 -16.48
CA PRO A 1020 41.75 71.11 -15.24
C PRO A 1020 41.87 72.28 -14.26
N GLY A 1021 40.75 72.80 -13.76
CA GLY A 1021 40.68 73.95 -12.86
C GLY A 1021 40.87 75.32 -13.52
N ALA A 1022 41.22 75.39 -14.81
CA ALA A 1022 41.36 76.65 -15.52
C ALA A 1022 40.01 77.22 -15.96
N SER A 1023 39.96 78.54 -16.13
CA SER A 1023 38.78 79.26 -16.60
C SER A 1023 39.12 80.26 -17.70
N THR A 1024 38.14 80.54 -18.57
CA THR A 1024 38.20 81.67 -19.50
C THR A 1024 36.98 82.56 -19.31
N ASP A 1025 37.20 83.87 -19.41
CA ASP A 1025 36.15 84.88 -19.42
C ASP A 1025 35.88 85.31 -20.86
N ILE A 1026 34.62 85.27 -21.24
CA ILE A 1026 34.12 85.71 -22.54
C ILE A 1026 32.99 86.72 -22.32
N GLY A 1027 32.75 87.57 -23.30
CA GLY A 1027 31.73 88.60 -23.13
C GLY A 1027 31.13 89.06 -24.45
N PHE A 1028 30.01 89.76 -24.31
CA PHE A 1028 29.30 90.33 -25.42
C PHE A 1028 28.46 91.53 -24.98
N ASN A 1029 28.21 92.44 -25.91
CA ASN A 1029 27.12 93.40 -25.84
C ASN A 1029 25.87 92.80 -26.48
N GLY A 1030 24.72 93.04 -25.88
CA GLY A 1030 23.43 92.63 -26.40
C GLY A 1030 22.34 93.69 -26.20
N SER A 1031 21.21 93.48 -26.88
CA SER A 1031 19.99 94.28 -26.76
C SER A 1031 18.84 93.43 -26.24
N HIS A 1032 17.82 94.07 -25.65
CA HIS A 1032 16.59 93.40 -25.23
C HIS A 1032 15.38 94.33 -25.39
N THR A 1033 14.20 93.76 -25.64
CA THR A 1033 12.92 94.49 -25.80
C THR A 1033 12.03 94.46 -24.55
N GLY A 1034 12.47 93.79 -23.48
CA GLY A 1034 11.73 93.62 -22.21
C GLY A 1034 12.65 93.66 -20.98
N THR A 1035 12.51 92.72 -20.03
CA THR A 1035 13.45 92.56 -18.91
C THR A 1035 14.67 91.74 -19.33
N ASN A 1036 15.88 92.13 -18.89
CA ASN A 1036 17.08 91.33 -19.11
C ASN A 1036 17.18 90.17 -18.10
N THR A 1037 16.39 89.12 -18.33
CA THR A 1037 16.40 87.93 -17.46
C THR A 1037 17.62 87.06 -17.78
N ALA A 1038 18.42 86.73 -16.77
CA ALA A 1038 19.61 85.89 -16.92
C ALA A 1038 19.25 84.46 -17.39
N PRO A 1039 20.04 83.84 -18.28
CA PRO A 1039 19.92 82.42 -18.58
C PRO A 1039 20.18 81.56 -17.33
N THR A 1040 19.38 80.52 -17.13
CA THR A 1040 19.50 79.62 -15.96
C THR A 1040 20.16 78.28 -16.29
N GLY A 1041 20.39 78.00 -17.58
CA GLY A 1041 20.98 76.75 -18.05
C GLY A 1041 22.08 77.02 -19.07
N PHE A 1042 23.27 76.50 -18.78
CA PHE A 1042 24.43 76.54 -19.66
C PHE A 1042 24.93 75.13 -19.90
N THR A 1043 25.35 74.84 -21.13
CA THR A 1043 26.01 73.59 -21.49
C THR A 1043 27.34 73.87 -22.15
N VAL A 1044 28.35 73.03 -21.89
CA VAL A 1044 29.60 73.01 -22.66
C VAL A 1044 29.69 71.66 -23.36
N ASN A 1045 29.82 71.69 -24.69
CA ASN A 1045 29.78 70.51 -25.56
C ASN A 1045 28.54 69.63 -25.33
N GLY A 1046 27.40 70.24 -25.00
CA GLY A 1046 26.15 69.53 -24.71
C GLY A 1046 26.04 68.97 -23.28
N VAL A 1047 27.06 69.13 -22.43
CA VAL A 1047 27.02 68.72 -21.01
C VAL A 1047 26.61 69.89 -20.14
N ALA A 1048 25.61 69.69 -19.26
CA ALA A 1048 25.13 70.74 -18.36
C ALA A 1048 26.22 71.16 -17.35
N CYS A 1049 26.43 72.47 -17.24
CA CYS A 1049 27.36 73.06 -16.28
C CYS A 1049 26.64 73.47 -14.99
N THR A 1050 27.35 73.48 -13.87
CA THR A 1050 26.88 74.15 -12.65
C THR A 1050 26.89 75.66 -12.88
N VAL A 1051 25.80 76.34 -12.57
CA VAL A 1051 25.62 77.78 -12.84
C VAL A 1051 25.67 78.55 -11.52
N SER A 1052 26.51 79.58 -11.45
CA SER A 1052 26.65 80.47 -10.28
C SER A 1052 26.41 81.92 -10.64
#